data_AF-A0A8D5GDT3-F1
#
_entry.id   AF-A0A8D5GDT3-F1
#
_cell.length_a   1.000
_cell.length_b   1.000
_cell.length_c   1.000
_cell.angle_alpha   90.00
_cell.angle_beta   90.00
_cell.angle_gamma   90.00
#
_symmetry.space_group_name_H-M   'P 1'
#
loop_
_entity.id
_entity.type
_entity.pdbx_description
1 polymer ?
#
loop_
_entity_poly.entity_id
_entity_poly.type
_entity_poly.pdbx_seq_one_letter_code
_entity_poly.pdbx_strand_id
1 'polypeptide(L)'
;MSLPTIVEMTNLYLYGSTTKPQDILSDSLIRASGVTKPFTVDINEYMAGPGRFATIDKFEIVQNFFNPNSNPLLGQVLPAGVYTKADLAAFYGMDYYGLKITQSDYGQGDADFLARSYIWESTAFKLSDSTRFIVAENGTRSIINYGIEPDFGGLGYEGFDFKSSNPISGLGNLYLEPRIDPSGIGREVQVTTAGSVSINSSSPFTNADYLTAVQNSPVAHPLDGVAALFNQRESLINELWNSGAIKFLDSENRAVIYGSDANETLDEATIDMPTLASYASTNGIVFFGGKGNDMIMMDHKTYKAYGGIGNDTIYGGSENDTLYGGDGDDDLTGGHGNDSLFGGHGKDHYWFKPGDGVDNITDEDNGTGSSQGDISFYTDPLTGGKNQSHGSLTWFSDPNSHTYTYTAGSDPNAGPVTLTITSKFGNTITVNNFKNGDLGINLKDTDPLDKPKNVAPRVLQNGQSTYAQAERTTSPLILDLDGDGVETTTLDNGVYFDHDGNSFAQKTAWASADDGMLVRDIDGNGIIDNGSELFGNNTALSTGTNAANGFAALADLDSNQDGKIDSTDTAFSTLQIWQDTNQDGVSQISELKTLTQANVQSINLGYTSTAYTISNPGIGQSNIGYQLDANGNEQRELGTYTTTTNQTRSINDIWFKQNTMNTVSTTSVAVSAEIAAMPDLDGWGNLTSLQQAMARDTTGQLKTLVTQYGIQTDPAARDATLNSILYYWAGVQDVDPASRSASMIYGNAIGDARKLEFLETLYGESYLGTWCWGVRDPNPHGPAANDPNDMSLLERVAA
;
A
#
# COMPACT_ATOMS: atom_id res chain seq x y z
N MET A 1 -5.77 19.28 -49.52
CA MET A 1 -5.86 19.07 -48.06
C MET A 1 -5.28 20.33 -47.47
N SER A 2 -6.09 21.12 -46.77
CA SER A 2 -5.67 22.46 -46.32
C SER A 2 -4.38 22.43 -45.53
N LEU A 3 -3.53 23.43 -45.78
CA LEU A 3 -2.32 23.63 -44.98
C LEU A 3 -2.69 23.72 -43.50
N PRO A 4 -1.89 23.11 -42.61
CA PRO A 4 -2.18 23.16 -41.20
C PRO A 4 -2.11 24.60 -40.74
N THR A 5 -3.12 25.00 -39.97
CA THR A 5 -3.05 26.24 -39.21
C THR A 5 -2.02 26.09 -38.09
N ILE A 6 -1.53 27.22 -37.55
CA ILE A 6 -0.65 27.23 -36.38
C ILE A 6 -1.31 26.47 -35.23
N VAL A 7 -2.61 26.72 -34.99
CA VAL A 7 -3.39 26.05 -33.93
C VAL A 7 -3.46 24.54 -34.10
N GLU A 8 -3.74 24.04 -35.31
CA GLU A 8 -3.79 22.60 -35.57
C GLU A 8 -2.43 21.92 -35.37
N MET A 9 -1.35 22.60 -35.79
CA MET A 9 0.01 22.07 -35.64
C MET A 9 0.42 22.04 -34.16
N THR A 10 0.15 23.11 -33.41
CA THR A 10 0.39 23.13 -31.96
C THR A 10 -0.42 22.06 -31.23
N ASN A 11 -1.69 21.86 -31.59
CA ASN A 11 -2.50 20.78 -31.00
C ASN A 11 -1.94 19.38 -31.34
N LEU A 12 -1.48 19.15 -32.58
CA LEU A 12 -0.85 17.88 -32.96
C LEU A 12 0.42 17.64 -32.16
N TYR A 13 1.22 18.69 -32.00
CA TYR A 13 2.44 18.66 -31.21
C TYR A 13 2.16 18.38 -29.75
N LEU A 14 1.18 19.01 -29.10
CA LEU A 14 0.88 18.82 -27.67
C LEU A 14 0.08 17.55 -27.39
N TYR A 15 -0.98 17.31 -28.16
CA TYR A 15 -2.03 16.34 -27.85
C TYR A 15 -2.13 15.19 -28.86
N GLY A 16 -1.39 15.25 -29.96
CA GLY A 16 -1.45 14.25 -31.02
C GLY A 16 -2.75 14.25 -31.84
N SER A 17 -3.54 15.33 -31.77
CA SER A 17 -4.78 15.57 -32.50
C SER A 17 -4.82 17.00 -33.03
N THR A 18 -5.54 17.28 -34.11
CA THR A 18 -5.67 18.64 -34.66
C THR A 18 -6.49 19.58 -33.77
N THR A 19 -7.21 19.02 -32.79
CA THR A 19 -8.01 19.77 -31.81
C THR A 19 -7.59 19.42 -30.39
N LYS A 20 -7.63 20.40 -29.49
CA LYS A 20 -7.44 20.18 -28.06
C LYS A 20 -8.48 19.20 -27.50
N PRO A 21 -8.07 18.20 -26.70
CA PRO A 21 -8.98 17.32 -25.96
C PRO A 21 -9.94 18.08 -25.05
N GLN A 22 -11.15 17.54 -24.87
CA GLN A 22 -12.12 18.11 -23.91
C GLN A 22 -11.69 17.86 -22.47
N ASP A 23 -11.20 16.65 -22.21
CA ASP A 23 -10.63 16.28 -20.93
C ASP A 23 -9.11 16.46 -20.99
N ILE A 24 -8.60 17.35 -20.15
CA ILE A 24 -7.16 17.56 -19.98
C ILE A 24 -6.66 17.01 -18.64
N LEU A 25 -7.53 16.47 -17.79
CA LEU A 25 -7.18 15.93 -16.49
C LEU A 25 -6.84 14.44 -16.63
N SER A 26 -5.80 14.13 -17.41
CA SER A 26 -5.40 12.75 -17.69
C SER A 26 -3.91 12.64 -18.03
N ASP A 27 -3.25 11.65 -17.42
CA ASP A 27 -1.87 11.25 -17.73
C ASP A 27 -1.67 10.72 -19.14
N SER A 28 -2.75 10.37 -19.85
CA SER A 28 -2.66 9.94 -21.26
C SER A 28 -2.10 11.02 -22.19
N LEU A 29 -2.08 12.28 -21.74
CA LEU A 29 -1.46 13.39 -22.46
C LEU A 29 0.08 13.35 -22.38
N ILE A 30 0.64 12.68 -21.37
CA ILE A 30 2.07 12.37 -21.25
C ILE A 30 2.38 11.21 -22.20
N ARG A 31 2.63 11.56 -23.47
CA ARG A 31 2.92 10.56 -24.50
C ARG A 31 4.36 10.06 -24.36
N ALA A 32 4.63 8.79 -24.63
CA ALA A 32 6.00 8.26 -24.55
C ALA A 32 7.00 9.04 -25.44
N SER A 33 8.25 9.15 -24.99
CA SER A 33 9.33 9.76 -25.79
C SER A 33 9.55 9.02 -27.11
N GLY A 34 9.82 9.77 -28.18
CA GLY A 34 10.02 9.22 -29.54
C GLY A 34 8.74 8.84 -30.29
N VAL A 35 7.56 8.98 -29.69
CA VAL A 35 6.29 8.88 -30.42
C VAL A 35 6.17 10.06 -31.37
N THR A 36 6.04 9.81 -32.67
CA THR A 36 5.82 10.87 -33.67
C THR A 36 4.38 10.88 -34.17
N LYS A 37 3.94 12.02 -34.71
CA LYS A 37 2.63 12.13 -35.36
C LYS A 37 2.78 12.53 -36.83
N PRO A 38 2.39 11.65 -37.78
CA PRO A 38 2.45 12.01 -39.19
C PRO A 38 1.32 12.97 -39.57
N PHE A 39 1.64 13.95 -40.39
CA PHE A 39 0.67 14.83 -41.05
C PHE A 39 1.02 14.94 -42.53
N THR A 40 0.04 14.80 -43.43
CA THR A 40 0.29 14.86 -44.88
C THR A 40 -0.37 16.07 -45.50
N VAL A 41 0.43 16.91 -46.16
CA VAL A 41 -0.06 18.05 -46.95
C VAL A 41 -0.05 17.72 -48.44
N ASP A 42 -1.00 18.27 -49.19
CA ASP A 42 -0.94 18.22 -50.65
C ASP A 42 0.18 19.13 -51.14
N ILE A 43 1.13 18.61 -51.93
CA ILE A 43 2.27 19.38 -52.42
C ILE A 43 1.84 20.53 -53.33
N ASN A 44 0.73 20.40 -54.05
CA ASN A 44 0.22 21.50 -54.85
C ASN A 44 -0.39 22.58 -53.97
N GLU A 45 -0.94 22.24 -52.81
CA GLU A 45 -1.47 23.22 -51.87
C GLU A 45 -0.35 23.88 -51.05
N TYR A 46 0.62 23.08 -50.60
CA TYR A 46 1.87 23.54 -50.00
C TYR A 46 2.64 24.50 -50.90
N MET A 47 2.59 24.26 -52.22
CA MET A 47 3.24 25.10 -53.23
C MET A 47 2.31 26.14 -53.91
N ALA A 48 0.98 26.15 -53.66
CA ALA A 48 0.02 27.08 -54.29
C ALA A 48 -0.22 28.35 -53.44
N GLY A 49 -0.14 29.51 -54.11
CA GLY A 49 0.21 30.79 -53.50
C GLY A 49 1.53 31.26 -54.14
N PRO A 50 2.24 32.30 -53.64
CA PRO A 50 3.54 32.67 -54.21
C PRO A 50 4.61 31.60 -53.94
N GLY A 51 4.54 30.41 -54.56
CA GLY A 51 5.54 29.32 -54.43
C GLY A 51 5.95 29.03 -52.99
N ARG A 52 4.98 29.20 -52.09
CA ARG A 52 5.01 29.87 -50.78
C ARG A 52 6.25 30.68 -50.33
N PHE A 53 7.48 30.16 -50.39
CA PHE A 53 8.67 30.73 -49.71
C PHE A 53 9.85 31.04 -50.64
N ALA A 54 9.75 30.57 -51.88
CA ALA A 54 10.87 30.38 -52.77
C ALA A 54 10.52 30.82 -54.19
N THR A 55 11.18 31.84 -54.70
CA THR A 55 11.12 32.21 -56.12
C THR A 55 12.44 31.85 -56.79
N ILE A 56 12.38 31.45 -58.06
CA ILE A 56 13.56 30.92 -58.78
C ILE A 56 14.75 31.91 -58.82
N ASP A 57 14.50 33.21 -58.74
CA ASP A 57 15.52 34.27 -58.67
C ASP A 57 16.32 34.30 -57.36
N LYS A 58 15.84 33.66 -56.29
CA LYS A 58 16.53 33.62 -54.99
C LYS A 58 17.66 32.60 -54.93
N PHE A 59 17.67 31.63 -55.84
CA PHE A 59 18.73 30.62 -55.89
C PHE A 59 20.04 31.25 -56.37
N GLU A 60 21.10 31.11 -55.58
CA GLU A 60 22.42 31.68 -55.90
C GLU A 60 22.93 31.21 -57.29
N ILE A 61 22.67 29.94 -57.66
CA ILE A 61 23.01 29.39 -58.97
C ILE A 61 22.30 30.13 -60.13
N VAL A 62 21.07 30.60 -59.90
CA VAL A 62 20.29 31.39 -60.88
C VAL A 62 20.82 32.82 -60.95
N GLN A 63 21.17 33.40 -59.80
CA GLN A 63 21.78 34.74 -59.73
C GLN A 63 23.13 34.78 -60.45
N ASN A 64 24.02 33.82 -60.18
CA ASN A 64 25.31 33.68 -60.86
C ASN A 64 25.13 33.38 -62.37
N PHE A 65 24.06 32.68 -62.74
CA PHE A 65 23.75 32.40 -64.13
C PHE A 65 23.29 33.65 -64.90
N PHE A 66 22.39 34.47 -64.38
CA PHE A 66 21.91 35.67 -65.08
C PHE A 66 22.77 36.92 -64.84
N ASN A 67 23.48 36.99 -63.71
CA ASN A 67 24.35 38.10 -63.34
C ASN A 67 25.78 37.63 -62.97
N PRO A 68 26.57 37.09 -63.91
CA PRO A 68 27.90 36.57 -63.62
C PRO A 68 28.91 37.63 -63.13
N ASN A 69 28.60 38.92 -63.32
CA ASN A 69 29.49 40.04 -62.97
C ASN A 69 29.32 40.52 -61.52
N SER A 70 28.28 40.09 -60.78
CA SER A 70 28.06 40.51 -59.39
C SER A 70 28.94 39.79 -58.38
N ASN A 71 29.61 38.70 -58.76
CA ASN A 71 30.57 38.00 -57.91
C ASN A 71 32.00 38.18 -58.48
N PRO A 72 32.86 39.00 -57.85
CA PRO A 72 34.20 39.30 -58.35
C PRO A 72 35.16 38.10 -58.39
N LEU A 73 34.76 36.95 -57.84
CA LEU A 73 35.49 35.68 -57.91
C LEU A 73 35.15 34.85 -59.17
N LEU A 74 34.09 35.19 -59.90
CA LEU A 74 33.53 34.39 -61.01
C LEU A 74 33.92 34.88 -62.42
N GLY A 75 35.10 35.46 -62.63
CA GLY A 75 35.54 36.07 -63.91
C GLY A 75 35.64 35.16 -65.16
N GLN A 76 34.88 34.07 -65.24
CA GLN A 76 34.86 33.08 -66.31
C GLN A 76 33.58 33.19 -67.16
N VAL A 77 33.74 33.19 -68.49
CA VAL A 77 32.63 33.21 -69.45
C VAL A 77 32.10 31.79 -69.65
N LEU A 78 30.83 31.56 -69.30
CA LEU A 78 30.15 30.29 -69.56
C LEU A 78 29.86 30.15 -71.08
N PRO A 79 30.37 29.12 -71.77
CA PRO A 79 30.15 28.91 -73.21
C PRO A 79 28.68 28.65 -73.59
N ALA A 80 28.39 28.68 -74.89
CA ALA A 80 27.08 28.25 -75.40
C ALA A 80 26.87 26.74 -75.15
N GLY A 81 25.70 26.36 -74.65
CA GLY A 81 25.41 24.98 -74.25
C GLY A 81 24.17 24.83 -73.38
N VAL A 82 23.88 23.57 -73.03
CA VAL A 82 22.82 23.20 -72.08
C VAL A 82 23.49 22.57 -70.87
N TYR A 83 23.18 23.09 -69.70
CA TYR A 83 23.82 22.76 -68.44
C TYR A 83 22.80 22.25 -67.42
N THR A 84 23.21 21.26 -66.65
CA THR A 84 22.51 20.82 -65.43
C THR A 84 22.91 21.68 -64.24
N LYS A 85 22.21 21.53 -63.11
CA LYS A 85 22.60 22.15 -61.83
C LYS A 85 24.03 21.77 -61.42
N ALA A 86 24.39 20.49 -61.60
CA ALA A 86 25.71 19.98 -61.24
C ALA A 86 26.82 20.58 -62.10
N ASP A 87 26.57 20.75 -63.40
CA ASP A 87 27.55 21.36 -64.32
C ASP A 87 27.85 22.81 -63.92
N LEU A 88 26.82 23.59 -63.60
CA LEU A 88 26.99 24.98 -63.16
C LEU A 88 27.58 25.08 -61.76
N ALA A 89 27.20 24.21 -60.82
CA ALA A 89 27.78 24.17 -59.47
C ALA A 89 29.30 23.93 -59.55
N ALA A 90 29.73 22.96 -60.35
CA ALA A 90 31.13 22.67 -60.58
C ALA A 90 31.85 23.83 -61.28
N PHE A 91 31.21 24.49 -62.24
CA PHE A 91 31.76 25.64 -62.95
C PHE A 91 31.98 26.86 -62.05
N TYR A 92 31.00 27.15 -61.18
CA TYR A 92 31.03 28.30 -60.28
C TYR A 92 31.71 28.01 -58.93
N GLY A 93 32.12 26.76 -58.66
CA GLY A 93 32.74 26.37 -57.39
C GLY A 93 31.77 26.43 -56.21
N MET A 94 30.50 26.08 -56.43
CA MET A 94 29.45 26.16 -55.43
C MET A 94 29.29 24.85 -54.67
N ASP A 95 29.25 24.92 -53.35
CA ASP A 95 28.90 23.80 -52.47
C ASP A 95 27.37 23.65 -52.30
N TYR A 96 26.94 22.59 -51.63
CA TYR A 96 25.53 22.21 -51.41
C TYR A 96 24.61 23.38 -50.97
N TYR A 97 25.14 24.32 -50.18
CA TYR A 97 24.39 25.48 -49.67
C TYR A 97 23.98 26.47 -50.77
N GLY A 98 24.76 26.64 -51.84
CA GLY A 98 24.42 27.55 -52.96
C GLY A 98 23.39 26.97 -53.95
N LEU A 99 23.01 25.70 -53.76
CA LEU A 99 22.02 25.00 -54.60
C LEU A 99 20.63 24.95 -53.97
N LYS A 100 20.50 25.47 -52.74
CA LYS A 100 19.27 25.47 -51.97
C LYS A 100 19.01 26.88 -51.45
N ILE A 101 17.77 27.15 -51.10
CA ILE A 101 17.40 28.35 -50.37
C ILE A 101 16.77 27.95 -49.04
N THR A 102 17.18 28.65 -47.99
CA THR A 102 16.82 28.39 -46.61
C THR A 102 16.03 29.57 -46.05
N GLN A 103 15.54 29.45 -44.82
CA GLN A 103 14.72 30.47 -44.19
C GLN A 103 15.32 31.88 -44.17
N SER A 104 16.66 32.00 -44.13
CA SER A 104 17.34 33.29 -44.17
C SER A 104 17.17 34.03 -45.51
N ASP A 105 16.76 33.32 -46.56
CA ASP A 105 16.67 33.83 -47.94
C ASP A 105 15.24 34.26 -48.31
N TYR A 106 14.27 34.03 -47.43
CA TYR A 106 12.84 34.32 -47.64
C TYR A 106 12.48 35.78 -47.32
N GLY A 107 11.34 36.24 -47.87
CA GLY A 107 10.75 37.52 -47.49
C GLY A 107 10.30 37.51 -46.02
N GLN A 108 10.43 38.64 -45.33
CA GLN A 108 10.09 38.76 -43.89
C GLN A 108 8.86 39.65 -43.64
N GLY A 109 8.34 40.31 -44.68
CA GLY A 109 7.20 41.22 -44.60
C GLY A 109 5.85 40.59 -45.00
N ASP A 110 5.83 39.30 -45.34
CA ASP A 110 4.61 38.64 -45.77
C ASP A 110 3.74 38.22 -44.58
N ALA A 111 2.43 38.22 -44.78
CA ALA A 111 1.45 37.90 -43.73
C ALA A 111 1.59 36.48 -43.17
N ASP A 112 2.16 35.54 -43.92
CA ASP A 112 2.36 34.15 -43.51
C ASP A 112 3.72 33.89 -42.86
N PHE A 113 4.64 34.87 -42.79
CA PHE A 113 6.00 34.73 -42.24
C PHE A 113 6.07 34.04 -40.87
N LEU A 114 5.11 34.34 -39.99
CA LEU A 114 4.99 33.72 -38.67
C LEU A 114 4.75 32.21 -38.77
N ALA A 115 3.75 31.80 -39.56
CA ALA A 115 3.43 30.39 -39.76
C ALA A 115 4.57 29.63 -40.45
N ARG A 116 5.34 30.30 -41.33
CA ARG A 116 6.55 29.71 -41.94
C ARG A 116 7.60 29.41 -40.90
N SER A 117 7.90 30.43 -40.10
CA SER A 117 9.02 30.39 -39.18
C SER A 117 8.75 29.53 -37.96
N TYR A 118 7.47 29.26 -37.69
CA TYR A 118 7.02 28.39 -36.61
C TYR A 118 6.78 26.94 -37.08
N ILE A 119 6.07 26.69 -38.19
CA ILE A 119 5.73 25.31 -38.59
C ILE A 119 6.82 24.67 -39.44
N TRP A 120 7.48 25.45 -40.30
CA TRP A 120 8.37 24.97 -41.36
C TRP A 120 9.81 25.42 -41.09
N GLU A 121 10.26 25.17 -39.86
CA GLU A 121 11.43 25.77 -39.24
C GLU A 121 12.76 25.41 -39.89
N SER A 122 12.82 24.25 -40.56
CA SER A 122 14.02 23.68 -41.15
C SER A 122 13.92 23.36 -42.65
N THR A 123 12.73 23.53 -43.26
CA THR A 123 12.53 23.19 -44.67
C THR A 123 13.37 24.08 -45.59
N ALA A 124 14.25 23.46 -46.39
CA ALA A 124 14.92 24.12 -47.50
C ALA A 124 14.17 23.88 -48.81
N PHE A 125 14.49 24.64 -49.85
CA PHE A 125 13.98 24.38 -51.20
C PHE A 125 15.11 24.17 -52.19
N LYS A 126 14.87 23.28 -53.15
CA LYS A 126 15.75 23.02 -54.28
C LYS A 126 15.00 23.21 -55.60
N LEU A 127 15.75 23.49 -56.66
CA LEU A 127 15.23 23.37 -58.02
C LEU A 127 15.03 21.89 -58.38
N SER A 128 14.05 21.57 -59.22
CA SER A 128 13.81 20.22 -59.73
C SER A 128 15.03 19.68 -60.47
N ASP A 129 15.28 18.38 -60.40
CA ASP A 129 16.41 17.74 -61.11
C ASP A 129 16.25 17.77 -62.64
N SER A 130 15.03 18.02 -63.13
CA SER A 130 14.71 18.26 -64.54
C SER A 130 15.14 19.64 -65.05
N THR A 131 15.50 20.57 -64.17
CA THR A 131 15.89 21.95 -64.53
C THR A 131 17.09 21.97 -65.48
N ARG A 132 17.01 22.77 -66.56
CA ARG A 132 18.12 22.96 -67.52
C ARG A 132 18.38 24.44 -67.76
N PHE A 133 19.66 24.80 -67.75
CA PHE A 133 20.17 26.15 -68.00
C PHE A 133 20.75 26.22 -69.41
N ILE A 134 20.33 27.20 -70.21
CA ILE A 134 20.68 27.29 -71.63
C ILE A 134 21.41 28.60 -71.88
N VAL A 135 22.59 28.52 -72.48
CA VAL A 135 23.31 29.65 -73.07
C VAL A 135 23.27 29.48 -74.59
N ALA A 136 22.55 30.37 -75.27
CA ALA A 136 22.49 30.37 -76.74
C ALA A 136 23.79 30.91 -77.35
N GLU A 137 24.01 30.64 -78.65
CA GLU A 137 25.22 31.08 -79.36
C GLU A 137 25.44 32.60 -79.33
N ASN A 138 24.37 33.39 -79.26
CA ASN A 138 24.41 34.85 -79.14
C ASN A 138 24.61 35.33 -77.69
N GLY A 139 24.86 34.42 -76.75
CA GLY A 139 25.07 34.69 -75.33
C GLY A 139 23.81 34.90 -74.51
N THR A 140 22.60 34.81 -75.10
CA THR A 140 21.36 34.91 -74.32
C THR A 140 21.17 33.69 -73.42
N ARG A 141 20.58 33.92 -72.25
CA ARG A 141 20.43 32.93 -71.19
C ARG A 141 18.97 32.64 -70.90
N SER A 142 18.62 31.38 -70.67
CA SER A 142 17.28 30.96 -70.23
C SER A 142 17.29 29.67 -69.41
N ILE A 143 16.22 29.42 -68.67
CA ILE A 143 16.02 28.20 -67.87
C ILE A 143 14.72 27.52 -68.32
N ILE A 144 14.74 26.20 -68.50
CA ILE A 144 13.57 25.39 -68.88
C ILE A 144 13.40 24.18 -67.96
N ASN A 145 12.21 23.56 -67.99
CA ASN A 145 11.86 22.35 -67.26
C ASN A 145 12.10 22.47 -65.75
N TYR A 146 11.85 23.66 -65.20
CA TYR A 146 12.13 23.95 -63.80
C TYR A 146 10.87 23.83 -62.96
N GLY A 147 11.06 23.36 -61.73
CA GLY A 147 10.10 23.41 -60.63
C GLY A 147 10.85 23.67 -59.33
N ILE A 148 10.13 24.02 -58.27
CA ILE A 148 10.71 24.22 -56.93
C ILE A 148 10.15 23.12 -56.04
N GLU A 149 11.03 22.40 -55.35
CA GLU A 149 10.69 21.25 -54.52
C GLU A 149 11.17 21.51 -53.09
N PRO A 150 10.37 21.15 -52.06
CA PRO A 150 10.89 21.11 -50.70
C PRO A 150 12.01 20.08 -50.58
N ASP A 151 12.97 20.38 -49.74
CA ASP A 151 14.12 19.55 -49.46
C ASP A 151 14.27 19.36 -47.95
N PHE A 152 13.85 18.20 -47.50
CA PHE A 152 13.82 17.80 -46.09
C PHE A 152 15.17 17.24 -45.59
N GLY A 153 16.29 17.71 -46.14
CA GLY A 153 17.63 17.30 -45.68
C GLY A 153 17.93 15.79 -45.73
N GLY A 154 17.16 15.00 -46.49
CA GLY A 154 17.29 13.53 -46.56
C GLY A 154 16.41 12.74 -45.60
N LEU A 155 15.67 13.38 -44.69
CA LEU A 155 14.73 12.73 -43.76
C LEU A 155 13.41 12.33 -44.43
N GLY A 156 13.00 13.06 -45.46
CA GLY A 156 11.74 12.84 -46.19
C GLY A 156 10.52 13.51 -45.57
N TYR A 157 10.67 14.26 -44.48
CA TYR A 157 9.62 15.02 -43.80
C TYR A 157 10.21 16.27 -43.10
N GLU A 158 9.36 17.25 -42.80
CA GLU A 158 9.66 18.34 -41.85
C GLU A 158 9.27 17.88 -40.43
N GLY A 159 10.19 17.96 -39.48
CA GLY A 159 9.93 17.63 -38.08
C GLY A 159 9.60 18.90 -37.29
N PHE A 160 8.34 19.06 -36.89
CA PHE A 160 7.95 20.15 -35.99
C PHE A 160 8.07 19.66 -34.54
N ASP A 161 9.15 20.07 -33.86
CA ASP A 161 9.47 19.68 -32.48
C ASP A 161 10.23 20.76 -31.68
N PHE A 162 10.21 22.01 -32.16
CA PHE A 162 11.00 23.15 -31.66
C PHE A 162 12.53 23.02 -31.80
N LYS A 163 13.05 21.95 -32.43
CA LYS A 163 14.49 21.77 -32.67
C LYS A 163 14.82 22.09 -34.12
N SER A 164 15.43 23.25 -34.35
CA SER A 164 15.91 23.64 -35.66
C SER A 164 17.41 23.91 -35.67
N SER A 165 18.09 23.39 -36.70
CA SER A 165 19.47 23.78 -37.03
C SER A 165 19.56 25.15 -37.72
N ASN A 166 18.41 25.75 -38.06
CA ASN A 166 18.35 27.11 -38.58
C ASN A 166 18.54 28.13 -37.45
N PRO A 167 19.50 29.07 -37.54
CA PRO A 167 19.76 30.02 -36.47
C PRO A 167 18.59 30.97 -36.19
N ILE A 168 17.68 31.21 -37.14
CA ILE A 168 16.50 32.08 -36.95
C ILE A 168 15.46 31.36 -36.09
N SER A 169 15.00 30.19 -36.52
CA SER A 169 14.02 29.39 -35.78
C SER A 169 14.59 28.88 -34.45
N GLY A 170 15.84 28.44 -34.41
CA GLY A 170 16.47 27.97 -33.17
C GLY A 170 16.52 29.01 -32.05
N LEU A 171 16.74 30.29 -32.38
CA LEU A 171 16.67 31.38 -31.40
C LEU A 171 15.23 31.73 -31.00
N GLY A 172 14.28 31.63 -31.92
CA GLY A 172 12.85 31.84 -31.62
C GLY A 172 12.29 30.76 -30.70
N ASN A 173 12.63 29.51 -30.95
CA ASN A 173 12.12 28.35 -30.23
C ASN A 173 12.58 28.32 -28.78
N LEU A 174 13.81 28.77 -28.50
CA LEU A 174 14.31 28.94 -27.13
C LEU A 174 13.39 29.82 -26.26
N TYR A 175 12.64 30.74 -26.87
CA TYR A 175 11.66 31.58 -26.17
C TYR A 175 10.23 31.01 -26.22
N LEU A 176 9.86 30.37 -27.33
CA LEU A 176 8.50 29.91 -27.59
C LEU A 176 8.17 28.60 -26.88
N GLU A 177 9.11 27.65 -26.88
CA GLU A 177 8.89 26.30 -26.34
C GLU A 177 8.44 26.34 -24.88
N PRO A 178 9.11 27.02 -23.92
CA PRO A 178 8.67 27.04 -22.52
C PRO A 178 7.30 27.73 -22.30
N ARG A 179 6.86 28.57 -23.25
CA ARG A 179 5.55 29.27 -23.15
C ARG A 179 4.41 28.47 -23.77
N ILE A 180 4.70 27.63 -24.74
CA ILE A 180 3.73 26.83 -25.49
C ILE A 180 3.59 25.44 -24.87
N ASP A 181 4.69 24.88 -24.40
CA ASP A 181 4.78 23.56 -23.78
C ASP A 181 5.62 23.64 -22.49
N PRO A 182 5.11 24.31 -21.44
CA PRO A 182 5.83 24.43 -20.17
C PRO A 182 6.14 23.07 -19.53
N SER A 183 5.29 22.06 -19.77
CA SER A 183 5.43 20.71 -19.23
C SER A 183 6.21 19.74 -20.11
N GLY A 184 6.61 20.12 -21.32
CA GLY A 184 7.34 19.22 -22.23
C GLY A 184 6.57 17.99 -22.70
N ILE A 185 5.23 18.04 -22.76
CA ILE A 185 4.39 16.91 -23.22
C ILE A 185 4.36 16.78 -24.76
N GLY A 186 4.93 17.77 -25.44
CA GLY A 186 4.98 17.89 -26.88
C GLY A 186 5.82 16.81 -27.55
N ARG A 187 5.38 16.35 -28.72
CA ARG A 187 6.06 15.31 -29.49
C ARG A 187 6.11 15.70 -30.96
N GLU A 188 7.19 15.28 -31.62
CA GLU A 188 7.48 15.62 -33.01
C GLU A 188 6.30 15.31 -33.95
N VAL A 189 5.92 16.31 -34.74
CA VAL A 189 4.98 16.14 -35.84
C VAL A 189 5.76 16.00 -37.14
N GLN A 190 5.67 14.83 -37.78
CA GLN A 190 6.34 14.52 -39.04
C GLN A 190 5.46 14.95 -40.21
N VAL A 191 5.76 16.11 -40.78
CA VAL A 191 4.99 16.67 -41.88
C VAL A 191 5.56 16.22 -43.22
N THR A 192 4.76 15.45 -43.95
CA THR A 192 5.10 14.89 -45.27
C THR A 192 4.26 15.56 -46.36
N THR A 193 4.77 15.51 -47.59
CA THR A 193 4.04 16.00 -48.77
C THR A 193 3.54 14.85 -49.63
N ALA A 194 2.31 14.93 -50.15
CA ALA A 194 1.76 14.01 -51.14
C ALA A 194 1.47 14.73 -52.46
N GLY A 195 1.65 14.02 -53.59
CA GLY A 195 1.41 14.56 -54.94
C GLY A 195 2.70 14.77 -55.73
N SER A 196 2.67 15.62 -56.75
CA SER A 196 3.84 15.93 -57.59
C SER A 196 3.99 17.41 -57.81
N VAL A 197 5.23 17.90 -57.81
CA VAL A 197 5.55 19.31 -58.08
C VAL A 197 5.21 19.67 -59.52
N SER A 198 4.60 20.84 -59.71
CA SER A 198 4.35 21.41 -61.02
C SER A 198 5.66 21.83 -61.71
N ILE A 199 5.95 21.26 -62.88
CA ILE A 199 7.13 21.61 -63.69
C ILE A 199 6.71 22.57 -64.81
N ASN A 200 7.37 23.72 -64.90
CA ASN A 200 7.22 24.64 -66.02
C ASN A 200 8.06 24.17 -67.22
N SER A 201 7.43 23.41 -68.11
CA SER A 201 8.03 22.89 -69.35
C SER A 201 7.65 23.70 -70.60
N SER A 202 6.72 24.66 -70.47
CA SER A 202 6.06 25.31 -71.62
C SER A 202 6.61 26.71 -71.94
N SER A 203 7.22 27.40 -70.99
CA SER A 203 7.79 28.74 -71.19
C SER A 203 9.17 28.88 -70.54
N PRO A 204 10.23 29.28 -71.27
CA PRO A 204 11.55 29.51 -70.69
C PRO A 204 11.55 30.71 -69.74
N PHE A 205 12.21 30.57 -68.59
CA PHE A 205 12.50 31.69 -67.70
C PHE A 205 13.73 32.46 -68.24
N THR A 206 13.54 33.72 -68.59
CA THR A 206 14.53 34.54 -69.30
C THR A 206 15.20 35.57 -68.37
N ASN A 207 16.22 36.25 -68.89
CA ASN A 207 16.86 37.35 -68.17
C ASN A 207 15.89 38.50 -67.84
N ALA A 208 14.87 38.75 -68.68
CA ALA A 208 13.86 39.77 -68.41
C ALA A 208 12.95 39.36 -67.25
N ASP A 209 12.59 38.07 -67.18
CA ASP A 209 11.81 37.51 -66.07
C ASP A 209 12.61 37.56 -64.76
N TYR A 210 13.90 37.23 -64.80
CA TYR A 210 14.82 37.35 -63.67
C TYR A 210 14.90 38.79 -63.12
N LEU A 211 15.13 39.78 -63.98
CA LEU A 211 15.22 41.18 -63.54
C LEU A 211 13.90 41.67 -62.93
N THR A 212 12.76 41.24 -63.49
CA THR A 212 11.43 41.54 -62.96
C THR A 212 11.24 40.91 -61.58
N ALA A 213 11.65 39.65 -61.41
CA ALA A 213 11.55 38.93 -60.14
C ALA A 213 12.41 39.57 -59.05
N VAL A 214 13.67 39.94 -59.36
CA VAL A 214 14.58 40.61 -58.41
C VAL A 214 14.03 41.97 -57.96
N GLN A 215 13.44 42.76 -58.86
CA GLN A 215 12.84 44.06 -58.50
C GLN A 215 11.66 43.94 -57.54
N ASN A 216 10.93 42.82 -57.59
CA ASN A 216 9.75 42.57 -56.76
C ASN A 216 10.10 41.90 -55.41
N SER A 217 11.39 41.65 -55.14
CA SER A 217 11.87 40.86 -54.00
C SER A 217 12.77 41.71 -53.08
N PRO A 218 12.27 42.27 -51.96
CA PRO A 218 13.12 43.01 -51.03
C PRO A 218 14.23 42.11 -50.47
N VAL A 219 15.42 42.68 -50.27
CA VAL A 219 16.58 41.98 -49.69
C VAL A 219 16.30 41.79 -48.20
N ALA A 220 16.20 40.54 -47.76
CA ALA A 220 16.00 40.20 -46.37
C ALA A 220 17.37 40.00 -45.71
N HIS A 221 17.68 40.78 -44.66
CA HIS A 221 18.89 40.52 -43.87
C HIS A 221 18.58 39.44 -42.82
N PRO A 222 19.46 38.45 -42.56
CA PRO A 222 19.17 37.38 -41.61
C PRO A 222 18.78 37.86 -40.20
N LEU A 223 19.35 38.98 -39.75
CA LEU A 223 19.03 39.61 -38.45
C LEU A 223 17.62 40.21 -38.39
N ASP A 224 17.07 40.65 -39.52
CA ASP A 224 15.72 41.23 -39.57
C ASP A 224 14.65 40.14 -39.36
N GLY A 225 14.92 38.90 -39.76
CA GLY A 225 14.03 37.76 -39.58
C GLY A 225 13.95 37.32 -38.12
N VAL A 226 15.09 37.34 -37.42
CA VAL A 226 15.15 37.13 -35.96
C VAL A 226 14.36 38.23 -35.25
N ALA A 227 14.54 39.50 -35.64
CA ALA A 227 13.80 40.61 -35.06
C ALA A 227 12.29 40.53 -35.35
N ALA A 228 11.89 40.12 -36.55
CA ALA A 228 10.49 39.96 -36.93
C ALA A 228 9.80 38.84 -36.14
N LEU A 229 10.42 37.67 -36.02
CA LEU A 229 9.90 36.56 -35.21
C LEU A 229 9.83 36.96 -33.73
N PHE A 230 10.89 37.59 -33.23
CA PHE A 230 10.90 38.13 -31.87
C PHE A 230 9.74 39.12 -31.68
N ASN A 231 9.52 40.07 -32.58
CA ASN A 231 8.43 41.04 -32.42
C ASN A 231 7.02 40.43 -32.52
N GLN A 232 6.85 39.34 -33.27
CA GLN A 232 5.56 38.67 -33.47
C GLN A 232 5.25 37.60 -32.42
N ARG A 233 6.24 37.19 -31.61
CA ARG A 233 6.10 36.12 -30.61
C ARG A 233 4.90 36.30 -29.67
N GLU A 234 4.66 37.52 -29.18
CA GLU A 234 3.52 37.79 -28.28
C GLU A 234 2.18 37.69 -29.01
N SER A 235 2.13 38.05 -30.30
CA SER A 235 0.92 37.86 -31.10
C SER A 235 0.62 36.37 -31.31
N LEU A 236 1.65 35.56 -31.54
CA LEU A 236 1.54 34.11 -31.67
C LEU A 236 1.03 33.47 -30.38
N ILE A 237 1.66 33.81 -29.24
CA ILE A 237 1.24 33.31 -27.93
C ILE A 237 -0.21 33.71 -27.64
N ASN A 238 -0.60 34.95 -27.94
CA ASN A 238 -1.99 35.40 -27.78
C ASN A 238 -2.96 34.67 -28.72
N GLU A 239 -2.58 34.39 -29.96
CA GLU A 239 -3.40 33.60 -30.91
C GLU A 239 -3.64 32.19 -30.38
N LEU A 240 -2.58 31.50 -29.95
CA LEU A 240 -2.63 30.15 -29.38
C LEU A 240 -3.40 30.12 -28.06
N TRP A 241 -3.23 31.13 -27.22
CA TRP A 241 -3.97 31.27 -25.98
C TRP A 241 -5.47 31.48 -26.24
N ASN A 242 -5.81 32.39 -27.16
CA ASN A 242 -7.20 32.69 -27.48
C ASN A 242 -7.92 31.53 -28.18
N SER A 243 -7.20 30.75 -28.99
CA SER A 243 -7.73 29.51 -29.58
C SER A 243 -7.94 28.40 -28.54
N GLY A 244 -7.26 28.50 -27.40
CA GLY A 244 -7.31 27.53 -26.31
C GLY A 244 -6.27 26.42 -26.40
N ALA A 245 -5.48 26.36 -27.47
CA ALA A 245 -4.48 25.32 -27.71
C ALA A 245 -3.44 25.21 -26.59
N ILE A 246 -3.02 26.34 -26.01
CA ILE A 246 -2.03 26.37 -24.91
C ILE A 246 -2.65 26.78 -23.56
N LYS A 247 -3.99 26.76 -23.46
CA LYS A 247 -4.69 27.01 -22.19
C LYS A 247 -4.74 25.72 -21.39
N PHE A 248 -3.68 25.40 -20.65
CA PHE A 248 -3.67 24.28 -19.70
C PHE A 248 -4.42 24.66 -18.43
N LEU A 249 -5.74 24.83 -18.56
CA LEU A 249 -6.66 25.23 -17.50
C LEU A 249 -7.80 24.22 -17.41
N ASP A 250 -8.06 23.72 -16.21
CA ASP A 250 -9.20 22.87 -15.93
C ASP A 250 -10.52 23.68 -15.91
N SER A 251 -11.64 23.02 -15.58
CA SER A 251 -12.95 23.69 -15.49
C SER A 251 -13.05 24.74 -14.38
N GLU A 252 -12.14 24.72 -13.40
CA GLU A 252 -12.05 25.65 -12.29
C GLU A 252 -11.03 26.77 -12.55
N ASN A 253 -10.41 26.78 -13.74
CA ASN A 253 -9.32 27.67 -14.14
C ASN A 253 -8.03 27.50 -13.32
N ARG A 254 -7.78 26.30 -12.79
CA ARG A 254 -6.48 25.92 -12.21
C ARG A 254 -5.50 25.58 -13.32
N ALA A 255 -4.24 25.97 -13.15
CA ALA A 255 -3.19 25.61 -14.10
C ALA A 255 -2.93 24.10 -14.05
N VAL A 256 -2.86 23.43 -15.20
CA VAL A 256 -2.56 22.00 -15.28
C VAL A 256 -1.11 21.80 -15.71
N ILE A 257 -0.39 20.99 -14.95
CA ILE A 257 1.02 20.68 -15.10
C ILE A 257 1.19 19.17 -15.22
N TYR A 258 2.00 18.77 -16.17
CA TYR A 258 2.41 17.39 -16.37
C TYR A 258 3.93 17.24 -16.18
N GLY A 259 4.35 16.12 -15.61
CA GLY A 259 5.70 15.59 -15.63
C GLY A 259 5.93 14.73 -16.88
N SER A 260 6.80 13.74 -16.77
CA SER A 260 7.22 12.89 -17.89
C SER A 260 7.17 11.39 -17.57
N ASP A 261 8.03 10.59 -18.22
CA ASP A 261 8.20 9.16 -17.95
C ASP A 261 9.43 8.90 -17.04
N ALA A 262 10.00 9.94 -16.42
CA ALA A 262 11.24 9.87 -15.64
C ALA A 262 11.01 10.44 -14.23
N ASN A 263 11.80 9.95 -13.26
CA ASN A 263 11.75 10.43 -11.88
C ASN A 263 12.08 11.93 -11.79
N GLU A 264 11.11 12.73 -11.37
CA GLU A 264 11.17 14.18 -11.41
C GLU A 264 10.77 14.83 -10.08
N THR A 265 11.05 16.12 -9.96
CA THR A 265 10.49 16.94 -8.88
C THR A 265 9.60 17.99 -9.51
N LEU A 266 8.32 17.94 -9.19
CA LEU A 266 7.31 18.88 -9.67
C LEU A 266 6.98 19.86 -8.55
N ASP A 267 7.30 21.13 -8.77
CA ASP A 267 6.93 22.23 -7.89
C ASP A 267 6.61 23.49 -8.71
N GLU A 268 6.10 24.55 -8.07
CA GLU A 268 5.77 25.82 -8.74
C GLU A 268 7.00 26.51 -9.36
N ALA A 269 8.21 26.24 -8.87
CA ALA A 269 9.44 26.93 -9.27
C ALA A 269 10.20 26.22 -10.41
N THR A 270 10.02 24.91 -10.56
CA THR A 270 10.76 24.03 -11.47
C THR A 270 10.21 24.13 -12.88
N ILE A 271 8.94 24.52 -13.02
CA ILE A 271 8.28 24.71 -14.32
C ILE A 271 8.03 26.21 -14.52
N ASP A 272 8.84 26.84 -15.36
CA ASP A 272 8.67 28.24 -15.75
C ASP A 272 7.32 28.40 -16.47
N MET A 273 6.33 28.95 -15.75
CA MET A 273 4.94 29.05 -16.20
C MET A 273 4.49 30.49 -16.53
N PRO A 274 5.18 31.28 -17.38
CA PRO A 274 4.83 32.69 -17.57
C PRO A 274 3.39 32.93 -18.03
N THR A 275 2.86 32.02 -18.85
CA THR A 275 1.50 32.11 -19.43
C THR A 275 0.41 31.72 -18.43
N LEU A 276 0.75 30.96 -17.39
CA LEU A 276 -0.20 30.39 -16.43
C LEU A 276 0.00 30.94 -15.00
N ALA A 277 1.07 31.68 -14.73
CA ALA A 277 1.43 32.18 -13.39
C ALA A 277 0.29 32.93 -12.69
N SER A 278 -0.48 33.75 -13.41
CA SER A 278 -1.63 34.45 -12.80
C SER A 278 -2.77 33.51 -12.38
N TYR A 279 -2.98 32.42 -13.09
CA TYR A 279 -3.97 31.40 -12.76
C TYR A 279 -3.47 30.49 -11.64
N ALA A 280 -2.23 30.04 -11.72
CA ALA A 280 -1.57 29.28 -10.64
C ALA A 280 -1.64 30.06 -9.31
N SER A 281 -1.22 31.33 -9.32
CA SER A 281 -1.26 32.20 -8.14
C SER A 281 -2.66 32.65 -7.70
N THR A 282 -3.72 32.45 -8.49
CA THR A 282 -5.10 32.83 -8.11
C THR A 282 -5.95 31.62 -7.73
N ASN A 283 -5.94 30.58 -8.56
CA ASN A 283 -6.85 29.44 -8.49
C ASN A 283 -6.17 28.14 -8.05
N GLY A 284 -4.83 28.05 -8.07
CA GLY A 284 -4.09 26.82 -7.76
C GLY A 284 -3.63 26.06 -9.00
N ILE A 285 -2.99 24.90 -8.77
CA ILE A 285 -2.36 24.06 -9.78
C ILE A 285 -2.90 22.62 -9.68
N VAL A 286 -2.97 21.93 -10.81
CA VAL A 286 -3.16 20.48 -10.90
C VAL A 286 -1.87 19.86 -11.43
N PHE A 287 -1.25 18.97 -10.66
CA PHE A 287 -0.04 18.25 -11.06
C PHE A 287 -0.34 16.81 -11.50
N PHE A 288 0.39 16.34 -12.49
CA PHE A 288 0.40 14.96 -12.98
C PHE A 288 1.86 14.51 -13.06
N GLY A 289 2.32 13.57 -12.24
CA GLY A 289 3.69 13.04 -12.24
C GLY A 289 3.98 12.26 -13.51
N GLY A 290 3.11 11.30 -13.82
CA GLY A 290 3.15 10.53 -15.05
C GLY A 290 3.68 9.13 -14.79
N LYS A 291 4.88 8.83 -15.28
CA LYS A 291 5.59 7.60 -14.86
C LYS A 291 6.91 7.96 -14.23
N GLY A 292 7.37 7.11 -13.31
CA GLY A 292 8.60 7.31 -12.58
C GLY A 292 8.29 7.37 -11.10
N ASN A 293 9.34 7.56 -10.29
CA ASN A 293 9.17 7.83 -8.88
C ASN A 293 9.34 9.33 -8.69
N ASP A 294 8.24 10.05 -8.66
CA ASP A 294 8.17 11.50 -8.72
C ASP A 294 7.99 12.12 -7.34
N MET A 295 8.52 13.33 -7.16
CA MET A 295 8.35 14.13 -5.96
C MET A 295 7.53 15.36 -6.28
N ILE A 296 6.29 15.43 -5.82
CA ILE A 296 5.40 16.57 -6.03
C ILE A 296 5.38 17.41 -4.75
N MET A 297 5.83 18.67 -4.84
CA MET A 297 5.90 19.59 -3.71
C MET A 297 5.01 20.82 -3.95
N MET A 298 4.05 21.01 -3.05
CA MET A 298 3.09 22.11 -3.09
C MET A 298 3.30 23.02 -1.89
N ASP A 299 3.15 24.33 -2.07
CA ASP A 299 3.60 25.28 -1.04
C ASP A 299 2.48 26.18 -0.48
N HIS A 300 1.43 26.59 -1.23
CA HIS A 300 0.56 27.67 -0.72
C HIS A 300 -0.95 27.73 -1.10
N LYS A 301 -1.55 26.79 -1.85
CA LYS A 301 -2.97 26.86 -2.32
C LYS A 301 -3.69 25.51 -2.39
N THR A 302 -4.96 25.50 -2.83
CA THR A 302 -5.72 24.26 -3.09
C THR A 302 -5.21 23.60 -4.36
N TYR A 303 -4.70 22.39 -4.23
CA TYR A 303 -4.07 21.65 -5.30
C TYR A 303 -4.75 20.30 -5.49
N LYS A 304 -4.66 19.83 -6.73
CA LYS A 304 -4.93 18.45 -7.06
C LYS A 304 -3.63 17.85 -7.59
N ALA A 305 -3.21 16.70 -7.11
CA ALA A 305 -2.08 16.00 -7.72
C ALA A 305 -2.36 14.54 -7.96
N TYR A 306 -1.72 14.04 -8.99
CA TYR A 306 -1.71 12.65 -9.39
C TYR A 306 -0.24 12.26 -9.52
N GLY A 307 0.23 11.29 -8.73
CA GLY A 307 1.57 10.73 -8.86
C GLY A 307 1.69 9.97 -10.18
N GLY A 308 0.81 8.98 -10.37
CA GLY A 308 0.71 8.24 -11.62
C GLY A 308 1.24 6.83 -11.45
N ILE A 309 2.26 6.43 -12.21
CA ILE A 309 2.86 5.09 -12.13
C ILE A 309 4.27 5.19 -11.56
N GLY A 310 4.51 4.50 -10.46
CA GLY A 310 5.79 4.39 -9.77
C GLY A 310 5.62 4.78 -8.30
N ASN A 311 6.71 4.80 -7.55
CA ASN A 311 6.66 5.09 -6.11
C ASN A 311 6.85 6.58 -5.90
N ASP A 312 5.77 7.31 -5.75
CA ASP A 312 5.74 8.76 -5.74
C ASP A 312 5.77 9.33 -4.31
N THR A 313 6.14 10.59 -4.18
CA THR A 313 6.15 11.32 -2.91
C THR A 313 5.42 12.65 -3.12
N ILE A 314 4.25 12.80 -2.51
CA ILE A 314 3.39 13.97 -2.70
C ILE A 314 3.25 14.73 -1.38
N TYR A 315 3.67 15.99 -1.39
CA TYR A 315 3.48 16.95 -0.30
C TYR A 315 2.48 18.01 -0.73
N GLY A 316 1.30 17.98 -0.11
CA GLY A 316 0.32 19.05 -0.20
C GLY A 316 0.75 20.33 0.52
N GLY A 317 -0.02 21.37 0.28
CA GLY A 317 0.25 22.75 0.66
C GLY A 317 -0.42 23.14 1.98
N SER A 318 -1.05 24.32 1.97
CA SER A 318 -1.62 24.93 3.18
C SER A 318 -3.14 25.13 3.14
N GLU A 319 -3.81 24.60 2.13
CA GLU A 319 -5.25 24.66 1.93
C GLU A 319 -5.78 23.23 1.71
N ASN A 320 -7.10 23.07 1.56
CA ASN A 320 -7.69 21.75 1.33
C ASN A 320 -7.29 21.17 -0.04
N ASP A 321 -6.47 20.12 -0.01
CA ASP A 321 -5.89 19.49 -1.19
C ASP A 321 -6.56 18.15 -1.53
N THR A 322 -6.34 17.70 -2.76
CA THR A 322 -6.77 16.37 -3.22
C THR A 322 -5.61 15.64 -3.89
N LEU A 323 -5.03 14.68 -3.20
CA LEU A 323 -3.81 13.98 -3.62
C LEU A 323 -4.14 12.54 -4.02
N TYR A 324 -3.65 12.10 -5.18
CA TYR A 324 -3.76 10.74 -5.68
C TYR A 324 -2.34 10.19 -5.88
N GLY A 325 -1.97 9.11 -5.20
CA GLY A 325 -0.70 8.40 -5.38
C GLY A 325 -0.68 7.74 -6.77
N GLY A 326 -1.49 6.71 -6.96
CA GLY A 326 -1.64 6.01 -8.23
C GLY A 326 -1.24 4.56 -8.12
N ASP A 327 -0.43 4.07 -9.06
CA ASP A 327 0.12 2.72 -9.06
C ASP A 327 1.55 2.74 -8.49
N GLY A 328 1.79 2.17 -7.30
CA GLY A 328 3.11 2.10 -6.69
C GLY A 328 3.05 2.12 -5.17
N ASP A 329 4.21 2.10 -4.51
CA ASP A 329 4.25 2.35 -3.05
C ASP A 329 4.48 3.85 -2.83
N ASP A 330 3.42 4.62 -2.55
CA ASP A 330 3.44 6.09 -2.54
C ASP A 330 3.52 6.71 -1.13
N ASP A 331 4.22 7.84 -0.99
CA ASP A 331 4.31 8.64 0.24
C ASP A 331 3.42 9.90 0.11
N LEU A 332 2.34 9.99 0.90
CA LEU A 332 1.36 11.10 0.83
C LEU A 332 1.34 11.94 2.11
N THR A 333 1.55 13.25 2.00
CA THR A 333 1.38 14.23 3.09
C THR A 333 0.40 15.31 2.67
N GLY A 334 -0.73 15.49 3.37
CA GLY A 334 -1.72 16.52 3.04
C GLY A 334 -1.22 17.96 3.26
N GLY A 335 -0.47 18.20 4.33
CA GLY A 335 -0.06 19.57 4.69
C GLY A 335 -1.12 20.23 5.56
N HIS A 336 -1.18 21.57 5.59
CA HIS A 336 -2.26 22.26 6.32
C HIS A 336 -3.54 22.27 5.47
N GLY A 337 -4.71 22.10 6.08
CA GLY A 337 -5.96 22.01 5.35
C GLY A 337 -6.81 20.85 5.83
N ASN A 338 -7.96 20.66 5.20
CA ASN A 338 -8.74 19.43 5.33
C ASN A 338 -8.60 18.68 4.01
N ASP A 339 -7.65 17.75 3.94
CA ASP A 339 -7.21 17.17 2.69
C ASP A 339 -7.96 15.88 2.34
N SER A 340 -7.89 15.49 1.07
CA SER A 340 -8.40 14.21 0.57
C SER A 340 -7.27 13.45 -0.10
N LEU A 341 -6.84 12.35 0.53
CA LEU A 341 -5.70 11.55 0.13
C LEU A 341 -6.17 10.20 -0.40
N PHE A 342 -5.73 9.85 -1.60
CA PHE A 342 -6.05 8.60 -2.28
C PHE A 342 -4.74 7.89 -2.59
N GLY A 343 -4.47 6.75 -1.94
CA GLY A 343 -3.26 5.96 -2.16
C GLY A 343 -3.24 5.37 -3.57
N GLY A 344 -4.16 4.44 -3.82
CA GLY A 344 -4.30 3.78 -5.10
C GLY A 344 -3.92 2.31 -4.96
N HIS A 345 -3.10 1.80 -5.86
CA HIS A 345 -2.60 0.43 -5.85
C HIS A 345 -1.18 0.38 -5.31
N GLY A 346 -0.90 -0.48 -4.33
CA GLY A 346 0.42 -0.67 -3.74
C GLY A 346 0.44 -0.35 -2.25
N LYS A 347 1.64 -0.21 -1.67
CA LYS A 347 1.82 0.06 -0.23
C LYS A 347 2.03 1.54 0.02
N ASP A 348 0.93 2.23 0.27
CA ASP A 348 0.98 3.66 0.47
C ASP A 348 1.23 4.04 1.94
N HIS A 349 2.03 5.08 2.14
CA HIS A 349 2.35 5.65 3.44
C HIS A 349 1.78 7.06 3.57
N TYR A 350 0.90 7.27 4.54
CA TYR A 350 0.30 8.57 4.84
C TYR A 350 0.97 9.23 6.05
N TRP A 351 1.50 10.44 5.84
CA TRP A 351 2.14 11.23 6.88
C TRP A 351 1.23 12.37 7.32
N PHE A 352 1.13 12.55 8.64
CA PHE A 352 0.46 13.72 9.21
C PHE A 352 1.29 14.36 10.33
N LYS A 353 1.09 15.67 10.53
CA LYS A 353 1.89 16.53 11.42
C LYS A 353 0.99 17.46 12.25
N PRO A 354 1.54 18.04 13.34
CA PRO A 354 0.81 19.04 14.10
C PRO A 354 0.46 20.25 13.25
N GLY A 355 -0.84 20.48 13.09
CA GLY A 355 -1.39 21.62 12.37
C GLY A 355 -2.01 21.29 11.02
N ASP A 356 -1.94 20.03 10.57
CA ASP A 356 -2.40 19.62 9.24
C ASP A 356 -3.90 19.90 9.07
N GLY A 357 -4.78 19.18 9.78
CA GLY A 357 -6.17 19.61 9.95
C GLY A 357 -7.10 18.43 10.12
N VAL A 358 -8.15 18.36 9.30
CA VAL A 358 -9.09 17.23 9.24
C VAL A 358 -9.02 16.54 7.88
N ASP A 359 -8.17 15.54 7.78
CA ASP A 359 -7.86 14.89 6.50
C ASP A 359 -8.68 13.62 6.29
N ASN A 360 -8.89 13.24 5.03
CA ASN A 360 -9.65 12.05 4.63
C ASN A 360 -8.78 11.14 3.76
N ILE A 361 -8.65 9.88 4.13
CA ILE A 361 -7.93 8.85 3.36
C ILE A 361 -8.92 7.89 2.73
N THR A 362 -8.67 7.52 1.48
CA THR A 362 -9.29 6.39 0.79
C THR A 362 -8.21 5.58 0.10
N ASP A 363 -8.18 4.28 0.33
CA ASP A 363 -7.14 3.40 -0.21
C ASP A 363 -7.82 2.18 -0.88
N GLU A 364 -7.38 1.81 -2.09
CA GLU A 364 -8.04 0.76 -2.89
C GLU A 364 -7.60 -0.65 -2.45
N ASP A 365 -6.45 -0.80 -1.78
CA ASP A 365 -5.86 -2.08 -1.37
C ASP A 365 -6.15 -2.46 0.10
N ASN A 366 -7.26 -1.95 0.66
CA ASN A 366 -7.79 -2.24 2.00
C ASN A 366 -8.18 -3.73 2.25
N GLY A 367 -7.16 -4.60 2.39
CA GLY A 367 -7.28 -6.03 2.64
C GLY A 367 -6.05 -6.68 3.32
N THR A 368 -6.30 -7.78 4.02
CA THR A 368 -5.28 -8.52 4.79
C THR A 368 -4.26 -9.22 3.88
N GLY A 369 -3.02 -8.73 3.80
CA GLY A 369 -1.94 -9.34 3.00
C GLY A 369 -0.64 -8.54 2.91
N SER A 370 0.33 -9.04 2.16
CA SER A 370 1.69 -8.48 2.02
C SER A 370 1.80 -7.18 1.21
N SER A 371 0.69 -6.48 0.97
CA SER A 371 0.54 -5.20 0.23
C SER A 371 -0.06 -4.09 1.11
N GLN A 372 0.07 -4.20 2.42
CA GLN A 372 -0.55 -3.28 3.38
C GLN A 372 0.26 -1.97 3.49
N GLY A 373 -0.39 -0.83 3.23
CA GLY A 373 0.11 0.52 3.54
C GLY A 373 0.08 0.86 5.04
N ASP A 374 0.49 2.06 5.43
CA ASP A 374 0.51 2.53 6.82
C ASP A 374 0.28 4.05 6.99
N ILE A 375 0.04 4.49 8.24
CA ILE A 375 -0.13 5.91 8.59
C ILE A 375 0.82 6.28 9.73
N SER A 376 1.48 7.44 9.67
CA SER A 376 2.38 7.93 10.72
C SER A 376 2.08 9.36 11.15
N PHE A 377 2.05 9.58 12.48
CA PHE A 377 2.09 10.92 13.07
C PHE A 377 3.51 11.39 13.32
N TYR A 378 4.03 12.32 12.54
CA TYR A 378 5.43 12.75 12.65
C TYR A 378 6.39 11.55 12.54
N THR A 379 6.88 10.99 13.66
CA THR A 379 7.70 9.76 13.70
C THR A 379 6.97 8.57 14.34
N ASP A 380 5.74 8.78 14.79
CA ASP A 380 4.95 7.82 15.57
C ASP A 380 4.01 7.06 14.62
N PRO A 381 4.26 5.78 14.31
CA PRO A 381 3.38 4.99 13.45
C PRO A 381 2.03 4.74 14.15
N LEU A 382 0.93 4.97 13.43
CA LEU A 382 -0.42 4.71 13.91
C LEU A 382 -0.78 3.25 13.64
N THR A 383 -0.64 2.42 14.67
CA THR A 383 -0.87 0.97 14.55
C THR A 383 -2.21 0.50 15.13
N GLY A 384 -3.01 1.42 15.69
CA GLY A 384 -4.30 1.14 16.33
C GLY A 384 -4.29 1.36 17.84
N GLY A 385 -5.39 0.97 18.50
CA GLY A 385 -5.61 1.22 19.92
C GLY A 385 -6.55 0.20 20.56
N LYS A 386 -6.64 0.22 21.88
CA LYS A 386 -7.50 -0.66 22.68
C LYS A 386 -8.72 0.12 23.19
N ASN A 387 -9.88 -0.53 23.29
CA ASN A 387 -11.08 0.12 23.83
C ASN A 387 -10.89 0.42 25.33
N GLN A 388 -11.63 1.36 25.92
CA GLN A 388 -11.64 1.53 27.39
C GLN A 388 -12.84 0.86 28.06
N SER A 389 -13.85 0.46 27.29
CA SER A 389 -15.00 -0.28 27.78
C SER A 389 -15.69 -1.06 26.65
N HIS A 390 -16.10 -2.30 26.92
CA HIS A 390 -16.88 -3.12 25.99
C HIS A 390 -18.12 -2.36 25.47
N GLY A 391 -18.25 -2.21 24.15
CA GLY A 391 -19.36 -1.50 23.48
C GLY A 391 -19.19 0.02 23.29
N SER A 392 -18.03 0.60 23.60
CA SER A 392 -17.72 2.00 23.28
C SER A 392 -17.27 2.17 21.83
N LEU A 393 -17.79 3.16 21.11
CA LEU A 393 -17.35 3.53 19.75
C LEU A 393 -16.06 4.39 19.76
N THR A 394 -15.33 4.40 20.88
CA THR A 394 -14.14 5.22 21.11
C THR A 394 -13.06 4.36 21.77
N TRP A 395 -11.93 4.17 21.08
CA TRP A 395 -10.72 3.48 21.56
C TRP A 395 -9.65 4.51 21.94
N PHE A 396 -9.01 4.29 23.09
CA PHE A 396 -7.89 5.13 23.53
C PHE A 396 -6.58 4.47 23.15
N SER A 397 -5.63 5.26 22.65
CA SER A 397 -4.44 4.79 21.96
C SER A 397 -3.47 3.96 22.78
N ASP A 398 -2.57 3.36 22.00
CA ASP A 398 -1.13 3.22 22.24
C ASP A 398 -0.46 4.21 23.24
N PRO A 399 0.80 3.95 23.65
CA PRO A 399 1.55 4.75 24.62
C PRO A 399 1.69 6.27 24.31
N ASN A 400 1.28 6.75 23.12
CA ASN A 400 1.49 8.11 22.64
C ASN A 400 0.23 9.02 22.66
N SER A 401 -0.92 8.56 23.21
CA SER A 401 -2.15 9.37 23.45
C SER A 401 -2.95 9.83 22.21
N HIS A 402 -2.99 9.05 21.12
CA HIS A 402 -3.97 9.18 20.04
C HIS A 402 -5.39 8.70 20.47
N THR A 403 -6.44 8.95 19.71
CA THR A 403 -7.81 8.45 19.98
C THR A 403 -8.42 7.98 18.68
N TYR A 404 -8.93 6.76 18.64
CA TYR A 404 -9.56 6.17 17.45
C TYR A 404 -11.07 6.10 17.71
N THR A 405 -11.90 6.63 16.82
CA THR A 405 -13.36 6.76 16.99
C THR A 405 -14.07 6.20 15.77
N TYR A 406 -15.06 5.32 15.98
CA TYR A 406 -15.92 4.81 14.91
C TYR A 406 -17.13 5.70 14.72
N THR A 407 -17.47 6.03 13.46
CA THR A 407 -18.70 6.79 13.19
C THR A 407 -19.50 6.27 12.00
N ALA A 408 -19.94 5.01 12.01
CA ALA A 408 -21.16 4.51 11.32
C ALA A 408 -21.31 2.99 11.54
N GLY A 409 -22.50 2.53 11.94
CA GLY A 409 -22.81 1.11 12.14
C GLY A 409 -22.28 0.57 13.48
N SER A 410 -23.15 -0.01 14.28
CA SER A 410 -22.84 -0.65 15.57
C SER A 410 -22.02 -1.95 15.44
N ASP A 411 -21.40 -2.19 14.27
CA ASP A 411 -20.71 -3.42 13.90
C ASP A 411 -19.55 -3.06 12.95
N PRO A 412 -18.29 -3.29 13.34
CA PRO A 412 -17.12 -3.04 12.51
C PRO A 412 -17.00 -3.91 11.25
N ASN A 413 -17.93 -4.85 11.06
CA ASN A 413 -18.03 -5.71 9.88
C ASN A 413 -19.24 -5.36 8.96
N ALA A 414 -20.07 -4.37 9.33
CA ALA A 414 -21.28 -4.02 8.59
C ALA A 414 -21.15 -2.77 7.71
N GLY A 415 -20.80 -2.95 6.43
CA GLY A 415 -20.89 -1.90 5.40
C GLY A 415 -19.76 -0.86 5.45
N PRO A 416 -19.79 0.19 4.60
CA PRO A 416 -18.70 1.16 4.53
C PRO A 416 -18.61 1.96 5.83
N VAL A 417 -17.50 1.80 6.55
CA VAL A 417 -17.31 2.45 7.84
C VAL A 417 -16.21 3.52 7.82
N THR A 418 -16.38 4.54 8.64
CA THR A 418 -15.46 5.68 8.77
C THR A 418 -14.73 5.58 10.11
N LEU A 419 -13.40 5.43 10.06
CA LEU A 419 -12.53 5.50 11.24
C LEU A 419 -11.98 6.91 11.39
N THR A 420 -12.21 7.56 12.53
CA THR A 420 -11.70 8.88 12.86
C THR A 420 -10.59 8.78 13.90
N ILE A 421 -9.36 9.13 13.54
CA ILE A 421 -8.20 9.12 14.44
C ILE A 421 -7.90 10.56 14.82
N THR A 422 -7.90 10.87 16.12
CA THR A 422 -7.57 12.18 16.68
C THR A 422 -6.23 12.10 17.40
N SER A 423 -5.29 12.99 17.07
CA SER A 423 -3.98 13.02 17.71
C SER A 423 -4.00 13.67 19.09
N LYS A 424 -2.92 13.49 19.87
CA LYS A 424 -2.72 14.16 21.16
C LYS A 424 -2.77 15.69 21.09
N PHE A 425 -2.60 16.26 19.90
CA PHE A 425 -2.65 17.71 19.67
C PHE A 425 -3.97 18.19 19.03
N GLY A 426 -4.93 17.27 18.81
CA GLY A 426 -6.27 17.59 18.32
C GLY A 426 -6.43 17.60 16.79
N ASN A 427 -5.42 17.15 16.03
CA ASN A 427 -5.54 16.90 14.59
C ASN A 427 -6.37 15.65 14.34
N THR A 428 -7.14 15.62 13.27
CA THR A 428 -8.04 14.50 12.98
C THR A 428 -7.78 13.95 11.58
N ILE A 429 -7.74 12.63 11.45
CA ILE A 429 -7.69 11.96 10.16
C ILE A 429 -8.82 10.94 10.08
N THR A 430 -9.42 10.82 8.90
CA THR A 430 -10.61 10.04 8.65
C THR A 430 -10.31 9.02 7.58
N VAL A 431 -10.29 7.73 7.92
CA VAL A 431 -10.11 6.64 6.96
C VAL A 431 -11.50 6.17 6.51
N ASN A 432 -11.78 6.32 5.22
CA ASN A 432 -13.05 5.93 4.61
C ASN A 432 -13.05 4.43 4.26
N ASN A 433 -14.21 3.79 4.40
CA ASN A 433 -14.42 2.36 4.16
C ASN A 433 -13.46 1.45 4.95
N PHE A 434 -13.06 1.88 6.14
CA PHE A 434 -12.10 1.20 7.00
C PHE A 434 -12.63 -0.15 7.50
N LYS A 435 -11.81 -1.18 7.33
CA LYS A 435 -11.90 -2.49 7.99
C LYS A 435 -10.75 -2.64 8.95
N ASN A 436 -10.98 -3.42 10.01
CA ASN A 436 -9.91 -3.70 10.96
C ASN A 436 -8.72 -4.39 10.25
N GLY A 437 -7.51 -3.87 10.46
CA GLY A 437 -6.33 -4.28 9.74
C GLY A 437 -6.02 -3.43 8.49
N ASP A 438 -6.87 -2.52 8.05
CA ASP A 438 -6.49 -1.61 6.95
C ASP A 438 -5.37 -0.66 7.40
N LEU A 439 -4.44 -0.33 6.49
CA LEU A 439 -3.33 0.60 6.73
C LEU A 439 -2.48 0.29 7.98
N GLY A 440 -2.31 -1.00 8.30
CA GLY A 440 -1.58 -1.42 9.51
C GLY A 440 -2.30 -1.13 10.83
N ILE A 441 -3.52 -0.58 10.79
CA ILE A 441 -4.30 -0.19 11.97
C ILE A 441 -5.11 -1.37 12.45
N ASN A 442 -4.77 -1.84 13.64
CA ASN A 442 -5.48 -2.92 14.31
C ASN A 442 -6.23 -2.34 15.52
N LEU A 443 -7.52 -2.05 15.32
CA LEU A 443 -8.44 -1.72 16.40
C LEU A 443 -8.82 -2.99 17.13
N LYS A 444 -8.49 -3.02 18.41
CA LYS A 444 -8.81 -4.13 19.29
C LYS A 444 -9.88 -3.62 20.22
N ASP A 445 -11.07 -4.21 20.20
CA ASP A 445 -11.91 -4.05 21.39
C ASP A 445 -11.07 -4.46 22.61
N THR A 446 -11.24 -3.76 23.73
CA THR A 446 -10.95 -4.45 24.98
C THR A 446 -11.99 -5.54 25.12
N ASP A 447 -11.73 -6.63 24.44
CA ASP A 447 -11.62 -7.85 25.17
C ASP A 447 -10.58 -7.60 26.29
N PRO A 448 -10.89 -7.87 27.57
CA PRO A 448 -9.86 -8.07 28.59
C PRO A 448 -8.66 -8.92 28.08
N LEU A 449 -8.86 -9.68 26.98
CA LEU A 449 -8.02 -10.73 26.46
C LEU A 449 -7.08 -10.41 25.28
N ASP A 450 -6.77 -9.15 24.92
CA ASP A 450 -5.82 -8.89 23.81
C ASP A 450 -4.50 -8.19 24.25
N LYS A 451 -3.47 -8.98 24.54
CA LYS A 451 -2.06 -8.54 24.74
C LYS A 451 -1.24 -8.72 23.45
N PRO A 452 -0.24 -7.85 23.16
CA PRO A 452 0.64 -8.02 22.00
C PRO A 452 1.40 -9.35 22.06
N LYS A 453 1.60 -9.98 20.89
CA LYS A 453 2.47 -11.15 20.69
C LYS A 453 3.92 -10.76 20.99
N ASN A 454 4.30 -10.73 22.27
CA ASN A 454 5.70 -10.61 22.66
C ASN A 454 6.36 -11.97 22.46
N VAL A 455 7.37 -11.99 21.60
CA VAL A 455 8.26 -13.13 21.39
C VAL A 455 8.74 -13.58 22.77
N ALA A 456 8.40 -14.81 23.17
CA ALA A 456 8.91 -15.41 24.39
C ALA A 456 10.43 -15.15 24.50
N PRO A 457 10.98 -14.90 25.70
CA PRO A 457 12.42 -14.92 25.89
C PRO A 457 12.96 -16.17 25.21
N ARG A 458 14.01 -16.05 24.39
CA ARG A 458 14.60 -17.18 23.67
C ARG A 458 14.93 -18.31 24.67
N VAL A 459 14.02 -19.27 24.81
CA VAL A 459 14.24 -20.52 25.52
C VAL A 459 14.43 -21.58 24.45
N LEU A 460 15.63 -22.15 24.52
CA LEU A 460 16.17 -23.28 23.80
C LEU A 460 15.08 -24.22 23.25
N GLN A 461 14.91 -24.27 21.92
CA GLN A 461 14.25 -25.38 21.21
C GLN A 461 15.04 -26.69 21.30
N ASN A 462 15.70 -26.96 22.43
CA ASN A 462 16.45 -28.19 22.64
C ASN A 462 16.27 -28.66 24.08
N GLY A 463 15.14 -29.32 24.27
CA GLY A 463 14.81 -30.04 25.48
C GLY A 463 13.42 -30.61 25.31
N GLN A 464 13.33 -31.81 24.73
CA GLN A 464 12.13 -32.63 24.90
C GLN A 464 11.95 -32.82 26.40
N SER A 465 11.14 -31.98 27.02
CA SER A 465 10.71 -32.16 28.39
C SER A 465 9.79 -33.38 28.39
N THR A 466 10.24 -34.45 29.04
CA THR A 466 9.49 -35.68 29.26
C THR A 466 8.37 -35.46 30.29
N TYR A 467 7.47 -34.51 30.02
CA TYR A 467 6.21 -34.36 30.74
C TYR A 467 5.18 -35.28 30.08
N ALA A 468 4.87 -36.39 30.73
CA ALA A 468 3.85 -37.32 30.27
C ALA A 468 2.46 -36.64 30.26
N GLN A 469 1.88 -36.58 29.06
CA GLN A 469 0.70 -35.84 28.57
C GLN A 469 -0.67 -36.25 29.16
N ALA A 470 -0.74 -36.84 30.35
CA ALA A 470 -1.99 -37.42 30.85
C ALA A 470 -2.79 -36.54 31.85
N GLU A 471 -2.26 -35.42 32.34
CA GLU A 471 -2.94 -34.60 33.39
C GLU A 471 -3.18 -33.13 33.01
N ARG A 472 -2.83 -32.70 31.78
CA ARG A 472 -2.71 -31.26 31.44
C ARG A 472 -3.38 -30.86 30.14
N THR A 473 -4.34 -31.65 29.69
CA THR A 473 -5.17 -31.32 28.53
C THR A 473 -6.60 -31.21 29.04
N THR A 474 -7.32 -30.23 28.52
CA THR A 474 -8.76 -30.04 28.75
C THR A 474 -9.49 -30.79 27.65
N SER A 475 -10.68 -31.30 27.91
CA SER A 475 -11.51 -31.83 26.86
C SER A 475 -12.93 -31.28 26.90
N PRO A 476 -13.50 -30.91 25.75
CA PRO A 476 -14.94 -30.88 25.59
C PRO A 476 -15.45 -32.05 24.72
N LEU A 477 -16.74 -32.34 24.85
CA LEU A 477 -17.51 -33.09 23.86
C LEU A 477 -17.90 -32.18 22.70
N ILE A 478 -17.50 -32.55 21.48
CA ILE A 478 -17.81 -31.83 20.24
C ILE A 478 -18.73 -32.68 19.37
N LEU A 479 -19.82 -32.10 18.88
CA LEU A 479 -20.79 -32.73 18.00
C LEU A 479 -20.52 -32.32 16.54
N ASP A 480 -20.56 -33.33 15.68
CA ASP A 480 -20.55 -33.22 14.22
C ASP A 480 -21.90 -32.68 13.72
N LEU A 481 -21.99 -31.37 13.47
CA LEU A 481 -23.27 -30.70 13.18
C LEU A 481 -23.62 -30.63 11.69
N ASP A 482 -22.72 -30.95 10.78
CA ASP A 482 -22.99 -30.92 9.34
C ASP A 482 -22.95 -32.32 8.69
N GLY A 483 -22.30 -33.29 9.34
CA GLY A 483 -22.24 -34.70 8.98
C GLY A 483 -20.95 -35.11 8.27
N ASP A 484 -19.88 -34.33 8.30
CA ASP A 484 -18.62 -34.64 7.64
C ASP A 484 -17.48 -35.12 8.57
N GLY A 485 -17.67 -34.98 9.89
CA GLY A 485 -16.72 -35.40 10.91
C GLY A 485 -16.78 -34.50 12.13
N VAL A 486 -15.93 -34.77 13.13
CA VAL A 486 -15.67 -33.76 14.16
C VAL A 486 -14.37 -33.06 13.78
N GLU A 487 -14.45 -31.76 13.58
CA GLU A 487 -13.35 -30.90 13.15
C GLU A 487 -12.94 -29.90 14.24
N THR A 488 -11.66 -29.52 14.21
CA THR A 488 -11.05 -28.64 15.21
C THR A 488 -10.11 -27.65 14.53
N THR A 489 -9.60 -26.67 15.29
CA THR A 489 -8.54 -25.77 14.85
C THR A 489 -7.16 -26.21 15.36
N THR A 490 -6.09 -25.64 14.79
CA THR A 490 -4.75 -25.72 15.39
C THR A 490 -4.64 -24.77 16.58
N LEU A 491 -3.66 -24.97 17.46
CA LEU A 491 -3.39 -24.05 18.58
C LEU A 491 -3.13 -22.60 18.11
N ASP A 492 -2.43 -22.41 16.99
CA ASP A 492 -2.12 -21.08 16.45
C ASP A 492 -3.38 -20.34 15.98
N ASN A 493 -4.32 -21.07 15.37
CA ASN A 493 -5.62 -20.57 14.90
C ASN A 493 -6.74 -20.75 15.95
N GLY A 494 -6.38 -21.07 17.19
CA GLY A 494 -7.33 -21.31 18.27
C GLY A 494 -7.85 -20.02 18.92
N VAL A 495 -8.45 -20.13 20.10
CA VAL A 495 -9.05 -19.01 20.85
C VAL A 495 -8.42 -18.89 22.25
N TYR A 496 -8.83 -17.89 23.04
CA TYR A 496 -8.52 -17.85 24.48
C TYR A 496 -9.76 -18.28 25.25
N PHE A 497 -9.65 -19.31 26.09
CA PHE A 497 -10.75 -19.76 26.94
C PHE A 497 -10.23 -20.26 28.28
N ASP A 498 -10.93 -19.94 29.38
CA ASP A 498 -10.55 -20.29 30.75
C ASP A 498 -11.07 -21.70 31.08
N HIS A 499 -10.30 -22.73 30.73
CA HIS A 499 -10.78 -24.10 30.90
C HIS A 499 -10.86 -24.55 32.37
N ASP A 500 -10.02 -24.02 33.24
CA ASP A 500 -9.94 -24.43 34.65
C ASP A 500 -10.63 -23.45 35.62
N GLY A 501 -11.22 -22.37 35.10
CA GLY A 501 -12.00 -21.40 35.86
C GLY A 501 -11.15 -20.53 36.79
N ASN A 502 -9.88 -20.32 36.45
CA ASN A 502 -8.91 -19.62 37.29
C ASN A 502 -8.85 -18.10 37.02
N SER A 503 -9.72 -17.59 36.15
CA SER A 503 -9.77 -16.22 35.62
C SER A 503 -8.63 -15.83 34.68
N PHE A 504 -7.95 -16.81 34.10
CA PHE A 504 -6.95 -16.65 33.05
C PHE A 504 -7.26 -17.56 31.87
N ALA A 505 -7.82 -16.99 30.81
CA ALA A 505 -8.11 -17.71 29.59
C ALA A 505 -6.81 -18.04 28.84
N GLN A 506 -6.48 -19.31 28.70
CA GLN A 506 -5.30 -19.79 27.97
C GLN A 506 -5.57 -19.91 26.48
N LYS A 507 -4.54 -19.68 25.66
CA LYS A 507 -4.60 -19.97 24.23
C LYS A 507 -4.79 -21.47 24.05
N THR A 508 -5.85 -21.85 23.36
CA THR A 508 -6.26 -23.25 23.16
C THR A 508 -6.70 -23.47 21.72
N ALA A 509 -6.44 -24.66 21.18
CA ALA A 509 -7.17 -25.15 20.02
C ALA A 509 -8.68 -25.19 20.32
N TRP A 510 -9.51 -25.23 19.27
CA TRP A 510 -10.95 -25.03 19.38
C TRP A 510 -11.75 -25.94 18.46
N ALA A 511 -13.08 -25.99 18.64
CA ALA A 511 -13.99 -26.60 17.68
C ALA A 511 -14.02 -25.78 16.37
N SER A 512 -14.23 -26.44 15.23
CA SER A 512 -14.49 -25.74 13.96
C SER A 512 -15.84 -25.00 13.99
N ALA A 513 -16.00 -24.00 13.12
CA ALA A 513 -17.17 -23.12 13.06
C ALA A 513 -18.48 -23.84 12.72
N ASP A 514 -18.35 -24.90 11.93
CA ASP A 514 -19.41 -25.78 11.42
C ASP A 514 -19.91 -26.76 12.48
N ASP A 515 -19.08 -27.11 13.46
CA ASP A 515 -19.37 -28.00 14.60
C ASP A 515 -19.79 -27.26 15.88
N GLY A 516 -20.11 -28.00 16.94
CA GLY A 516 -20.51 -27.38 18.21
C GLY A 516 -20.15 -28.17 19.45
N MET A 517 -19.77 -27.47 20.51
CA MET A 517 -19.46 -28.05 21.82
C MET A 517 -20.73 -28.27 22.63
N LEU A 518 -20.80 -29.40 23.35
CA LEU A 518 -21.84 -29.63 24.34
C LEU A 518 -21.53 -28.82 25.60
N VAL A 519 -22.49 -28.01 26.03
CA VAL A 519 -22.33 -27.08 27.15
C VAL A 519 -23.55 -27.06 28.06
N ARG A 520 -23.36 -26.56 29.27
CA ARG A 520 -24.41 -26.29 30.23
C ARG A 520 -24.02 -25.09 31.09
N ASP A 521 -24.83 -24.05 31.03
CA ASP A 521 -24.75 -22.90 31.93
C ASP A 521 -25.03 -23.37 33.38
N ILE A 522 -23.98 -23.38 34.21
CA ILE A 522 -24.03 -23.91 35.58
C ILE A 522 -24.43 -22.83 36.57
N ASP A 523 -24.03 -21.58 36.34
CA ASP A 523 -24.28 -20.47 37.27
C ASP A 523 -25.56 -19.67 36.94
N GLY A 524 -26.16 -19.91 35.78
CA GLY A 524 -27.42 -19.33 35.30
C GLY A 524 -27.26 -17.92 34.74
N ASN A 525 -26.06 -17.51 34.34
CA ASN A 525 -25.77 -16.17 33.86
C ASN A 525 -26.08 -15.97 32.35
N GLY A 526 -26.37 -17.05 31.62
CA GLY A 526 -26.74 -17.05 30.20
C GLY A 526 -25.56 -16.97 29.23
N ILE A 527 -24.32 -17.11 29.71
CA ILE A 527 -23.08 -17.17 28.94
C ILE A 527 -22.29 -18.41 29.35
N ILE A 528 -21.47 -18.94 28.45
CA ILE A 528 -20.52 -20.02 28.75
C ILE A 528 -19.14 -19.38 28.83
N ASP A 529 -18.59 -19.25 30.04
CA ASP A 529 -17.40 -18.42 30.26
C ASP A 529 -16.20 -19.17 30.85
N ASN A 530 -16.38 -20.43 31.27
CA ASN A 530 -15.28 -21.27 31.73
C ASN A 530 -15.52 -22.77 31.51
N GLY A 531 -14.48 -23.59 31.67
CA GLY A 531 -14.53 -25.02 31.37
C GLY A 531 -15.35 -25.88 32.33
N SER A 532 -15.84 -25.34 33.46
CA SER A 532 -16.81 -26.07 34.30
C SER A 532 -18.19 -26.20 33.63
N GLU A 533 -18.44 -25.37 32.62
CA GLU A 533 -19.67 -25.31 31.84
C GLU A 533 -19.57 -26.07 30.50
N LEU A 534 -18.37 -26.52 30.15
CA LEU A 534 -18.14 -27.48 29.07
C LEU A 534 -18.27 -28.92 29.60
N PHE A 535 -18.66 -29.85 28.74
CA PHE A 535 -18.67 -31.28 29.09
C PHE A 535 -17.31 -31.93 28.86
N GLY A 536 -16.60 -32.24 29.94
CA GLY A 536 -15.18 -32.52 29.90
C GLY A 536 -14.59 -33.07 31.18
N ASN A 537 -13.25 -33.13 31.21
CA ASN A 537 -12.49 -33.48 32.41
C ASN A 537 -12.47 -32.38 33.49
N ASN A 538 -12.98 -31.18 33.20
CA ASN A 538 -13.18 -30.10 34.18
C ASN A 538 -14.63 -30.02 34.70
N THR A 539 -15.54 -30.85 34.19
CA THR A 539 -16.91 -30.91 34.71
C THR A 539 -16.93 -31.59 36.07
N ALA A 540 -17.52 -30.94 37.07
CA ALA A 540 -17.74 -31.54 38.39
C ALA A 540 -18.90 -32.55 38.34
N LEU A 541 -18.64 -33.78 38.80
CA LEU A 541 -19.67 -34.80 38.99
C LEU A 541 -20.50 -34.52 40.26
N SER A 542 -21.67 -35.13 40.37
CA SER A 542 -22.54 -35.13 41.56
C SER A 542 -21.85 -35.60 42.84
N THR A 543 -20.74 -36.35 42.72
CA THR A 543 -19.87 -36.78 43.81
C THR A 543 -18.94 -35.69 44.36
N GLY A 544 -18.83 -34.54 43.68
CA GLY A 544 -17.93 -33.44 44.01
C GLY A 544 -16.49 -33.60 43.47
N THR A 545 -16.24 -34.59 42.62
CA THR A 545 -14.96 -34.80 41.93
C THR A 545 -15.10 -34.51 40.45
N ASN A 546 -14.06 -34.04 39.78
CA ASN A 546 -14.09 -33.84 38.33
C ASN A 546 -14.24 -35.17 37.57
N ALA A 547 -14.91 -35.11 36.42
CA ALA A 547 -15.10 -36.26 35.55
C ALA A 547 -13.77 -36.70 34.91
N ALA A 548 -13.68 -37.99 34.56
CA ALA A 548 -12.50 -38.52 33.86
C ALA A 548 -12.46 -38.08 32.38
N ASN A 549 -13.63 -37.87 31.78
CA ASN A 549 -13.87 -37.40 30.42
C ASN A 549 -15.30 -36.87 30.31
N GLY A 550 -15.65 -36.22 29.21
CA GLY A 550 -16.94 -35.61 28.96
C GLY A 550 -18.10 -36.61 28.87
N PHE A 551 -17.89 -37.84 28.42
CA PHE A 551 -18.94 -38.89 28.47
C PHE A 551 -19.26 -39.31 29.89
N ALA A 552 -18.26 -39.39 30.78
CA ALA A 552 -18.49 -39.64 32.20
C ALA A 552 -19.23 -38.48 32.87
N ALA A 553 -18.93 -37.23 32.47
CA ALA A 553 -19.68 -36.06 32.89
C ALA A 553 -21.15 -36.12 32.44
N LEU A 554 -21.39 -36.52 31.19
CA LEU A 554 -22.73 -36.64 30.64
C LEU A 554 -23.53 -37.80 31.27
N ALA A 555 -22.87 -38.91 31.60
CA ALA A 555 -23.50 -40.06 32.23
C ALA A 555 -24.02 -39.79 33.65
N ASP A 556 -23.45 -38.80 34.35
CA ASP A 556 -23.94 -38.34 35.66
C ASP A 556 -25.32 -37.66 35.57
N LEU A 557 -25.76 -37.30 34.36
CA LEU A 557 -27.03 -36.64 34.09
C LEU A 557 -28.15 -37.60 33.62
N ASP A 558 -27.84 -38.89 33.43
CA ASP A 558 -28.80 -39.91 33.01
C ASP A 558 -29.69 -40.32 34.20
N SER A 559 -30.90 -39.76 34.21
CA SER A 559 -31.82 -39.86 35.33
C SER A 559 -32.62 -41.16 35.32
N ASN A 560 -32.77 -41.78 34.14
CA ASN A 560 -33.55 -43.00 33.94
C ASN A 560 -32.65 -44.26 33.78
N GLN A 561 -31.34 -44.08 33.64
CA GLN A 561 -30.28 -45.08 33.49
C GLN A 561 -30.44 -45.96 32.25
N ASP A 562 -30.95 -45.40 31.15
CA ASP A 562 -31.14 -46.13 29.90
C ASP A 562 -29.94 -46.03 28.93
N GLY A 563 -28.87 -45.33 29.33
CA GLY A 563 -27.60 -45.27 28.61
C GLY A 563 -27.55 -44.21 27.51
N LYS A 564 -28.51 -43.28 27.48
CA LYS A 564 -28.54 -42.13 26.59
C LYS A 564 -29.08 -40.91 27.36
N ILE A 565 -28.76 -39.72 26.86
CA ILE A 565 -29.40 -38.48 27.30
C ILE A 565 -30.45 -38.10 26.27
N ASP A 566 -31.72 -38.11 26.65
CA ASP A 566 -32.83 -37.73 25.79
C ASP A 566 -33.95 -36.95 26.53
N SER A 567 -35.04 -36.61 25.84
CA SER A 567 -36.15 -35.84 26.43
C SER A 567 -36.82 -36.46 27.67
N THR A 568 -36.53 -37.72 27.99
CA THR A 568 -37.00 -38.38 29.22
C THR A 568 -36.11 -38.07 30.42
N ASP A 569 -34.92 -37.48 30.20
CA ASP A 569 -34.02 -37.03 31.25
C ASP A 569 -34.29 -35.61 31.71
N THR A 570 -34.26 -35.42 33.02
CA THR A 570 -34.50 -34.10 33.64
C THR A 570 -33.48 -33.05 33.18
N ALA A 571 -32.24 -33.45 32.92
CA ALA A 571 -31.16 -32.55 32.52
C ALA A 571 -31.21 -32.15 31.04
N PHE A 572 -31.94 -32.89 30.17
CA PHE A 572 -31.91 -32.67 28.72
C PHE A 572 -32.29 -31.24 28.32
N SER A 573 -33.27 -30.65 29.00
CA SER A 573 -33.72 -29.28 28.73
C SER A 573 -32.71 -28.19 29.14
N THR A 574 -31.70 -28.53 29.93
CA THR A 574 -30.66 -27.61 30.42
C THR A 574 -29.39 -27.63 29.57
N LEU A 575 -29.28 -28.59 28.66
CA LEU A 575 -28.12 -28.76 27.78
C LEU A 575 -28.27 -27.88 26.54
N GLN A 576 -27.15 -27.30 26.12
CA GLN A 576 -27.07 -26.48 24.93
C GLN A 576 -25.89 -26.94 24.06
N ILE A 577 -25.92 -26.51 22.81
CA ILE A 577 -24.80 -26.61 21.87
C ILE A 577 -24.29 -25.21 21.66
N TRP A 578 -23.00 -24.99 21.95
CA TRP A 578 -22.31 -23.78 21.61
C TRP A 578 -21.62 -23.97 20.27
N GLN A 579 -22.12 -23.27 19.25
CA GLN A 579 -21.50 -23.19 17.94
C GLN A 579 -20.90 -21.79 17.77
N ASP A 580 -19.60 -21.70 18.05
CA ASP A 580 -18.81 -20.47 17.94
C ASP A 580 -18.51 -20.17 16.47
N THR A 581 -19.32 -19.30 15.88
CA THR A 581 -19.32 -19.06 14.41
C THR A 581 -18.35 -17.97 13.99
N ASN A 582 -17.88 -17.14 14.91
CA ASN A 582 -16.87 -16.10 14.67
C ASN A 582 -15.46 -16.51 15.18
N GLN A 583 -15.36 -17.64 15.88
CA GLN A 583 -14.13 -18.21 16.45
C GLN A 583 -13.43 -17.25 17.41
N ASP A 584 -14.20 -16.54 18.25
CA ASP A 584 -13.64 -15.64 19.25
C ASP A 584 -13.48 -16.28 20.64
N GLY A 585 -14.08 -17.46 20.87
CA GLY A 585 -14.03 -18.16 22.16
C GLY A 585 -14.89 -17.52 23.25
N VAL A 586 -15.79 -16.60 22.91
CA VAL A 586 -16.68 -15.93 23.85
C VAL A 586 -18.12 -16.29 23.53
N SER A 587 -18.79 -16.98 24.44
CA SER A 587 -20.16 -17.42 24.17
C SER A 587 -21.14 -16.25 24.10
N GLN A 588 -21.89 -16.17 22.99
CA GLN A 588 -23.01 -15.23 22.86
C GLN A 588 -24.35 -15.95 22.71
N ILE A 589 -25.43 -15.27 23.09
CA ILE A 589 -26.80 -15.82 23.04
C ILE A 589 -27.18 -16.31 21.63
N SER A 590 -26.67 -15.66 20.57
CA SER A 590 -26.92 -16.06 19.18
C SER A 590 -26.25 -17.38 18.78
N GLU A 591 -25.21 -17.79 19.50
CA GLU A 591 -24.39 -18.97 19.24
C GLU A 591 -24.85 -20.21 20.03
N LEU A 592 -25.61 -19.98 21.09
CA LEU A 592 -26.15 -21.03 21.94
C LEU A 592 -27.48 -21.57 21.38
N LYS A 593 -27.50 -22.86 21.09
CA LYS A 593 -28.68 -23.57 20.59
C LYS A 593 -29.13 -24.60 21.61
N THR A 594 -30.43 -24.75 21.81
CA THR A 594 -30.95 -25.95 22.51
C THR A 594 -30.66 -27.20 21.67
N LEU A 595 -30.55 -28.37 22.30
CA LEU A 595 -30.33 -29.65 21.60
C LEU A 595 -31.29 -29.85 20.42
N THR A 596 -32.59 -29.55 20.60
CA THR A 596 -33.58 -29.68 19.53
C THR A 596 -33.35 -28.68 18.38
N GLN A 597 -32.93 -27.44 18.67
CA GLN A 597 -32.56 -26.46 17.64
C GLN A 597 -31.32 -26.88 16.86
N ALA A 598 -30.39 -27.59 17.50
CA ALA A 598 -29.21 -28.19 16.87
C ALA A 598 -29.49 -29.57 16.24
N ASN A 599 -30.77 -29.94 16.05
CA ASN A 599 -31.19 -31.22 15.46
C ASN A 599 -30.75 -32.46 16.26
N VAL A 600 -30.52 -32.35 17.57
CA VAL A 600 -30.17 -33.46 18.47
C VAL A 600 -31.43 -34.01 19.15
N GLN A 601 -31.69 -35.30 18.98
CA GLN A 601 -32.79 -36.03 19.63
C GLN A 601 -32.32 -36.77 20.88
N SER A 602 -31.17 -37.45 20.80
CA SER A 602 -30.58 -38.17 21.93
C SER A 602 -29.07 -38.31 21.74
N ILE A 603 -28.31 -38.34 22.84
CA ILE A 603 -26.86 -38.57 22.85
C ILE A 603 -26.58 -39.92 23.52
N ASN A 604 -25.83 -40.81 22.87
CA ASN A 604 -25.46 -42.11 23.44
C ASN A 604 -24.29 -41.94 24.42
N LEU A 605 -24.39 -42.55 25.60
CA LEU A 605 -23.32 -42.51 26.61
C LEU A 605 -22.22 -43.53 26.34
N GLY A 606 -22.48 -44.53 25.48
CA GLY A 606 -21.47 -45.49 25.06
C GLY A 606 -20.49 -44.88 24.06
N TYR A 607 -19.19 -45.08 24.32
CA TYR A 607 -18.09 -44.59 23.47
C TYR A 607 -17.03 -45.67 23.22
N THR A 608 -16.19 -45.43 22.22
CA THR A 608 -15.00 -46.25 21.90
C THR A 608 -13.73 -45.45 22.21
N SER A 609 -12.83 -46.01 23.03
CA SER A 609 -11.54 -45.38 23.31
C SER A 609 -10.56 -45.58 22.15
N THR A 610 -9.80 -44.54 21.81
CA THR A 610 -8.75 -44.58 20.77
C THR A 610 -7.36 -44.92 21.32
N ALA A 611 -7.27 -45.24 22.61
CA ALA A 611 -6.01 -45.54 23.28
C ALA A 611 -5.24 -46.68 22.60
N TYR A 612 -3.94 -46.49 22.40
CA TYR A 612 -3.02 -47.51 21.90
C TYR A 612 -1.72 -47.54 22.72
N THR A 613 -1.09 -48.72 22.78
CA THR A 613 0.14 -48.91 23.57
C THR A 613 1.37 -48.53 22.77
N ILE A 614 2.13 -47.56 23.27
CA ILE A 614 3.47 -47.20 22.79
C ILE A 614 4.49 -48.06 23.52
N SER A 615 5.09 -49.01 22.82
CA SER A 615 6.16 -49.85 23.37
C SER A 615 7.48 -49.08 23.32
N ASN A 616 8.10 -48.84 24.49
CA ASN A 616 9.41 -48.19 24.59
C ASN A 616 10.48 -49.23 25.00
N PRO A 617 11.02 -50.02 24.04
CA PRO A 617 11.82 -51.21 24.33
C PRO A 617 13.14 -50.95 25.08
N GLY A 618 13.60 -49.69 25.16
CA GLY A 618 14.86 -49.32 25.83
C GLY A 618 14.77 -49.14 27.35
N ILE A 619 13.57 -48.96 27.93
CA ILE A 619 13.40 -48.61 29.35
C ILE A 619 12.40 -49.50 30.11
N GLY A 620 11.79 -50.50 29.45
CA GLY A 620 10.83 -51.40 30.09
C GLY A 620 9.52 -50.73 30.53
N GLN A 621 9.22 -49.53 30.01
CA GLN A 621 7.95 -48.82 30.21
C GLN A 621 7.12 -48.84 28.92
N SER A 622 5.81 -48.98 29.09
CA SER A 622 4.81 -48.79 28.04
C SER A 622 4.04 -47.51 28.34
N ASN A 623 3.95 -46.61 27.36
CA ASN A 623 3.11 -45.41 27.46
C ASN A 623 1.80 -45.64 26.70
N ILE A 624 0.75 -44.91 27.07
CA ILE A 624 -0.51 -44.88 26.34
C ILE A 624 -0.48 -43.66 25.42
N GLY A 625 -0.82 -43.85 24.14
CA GLY A 625 -1.08 -42.77 23.18
C GLY A 625 -2.53 -42.80 22.72
N TYR A 626 -2.99 -41.72 22.09
CA TYR A 626 -4.36 -41.57 21.57
C TYR A 626 -4.33 -41.14 20.10
N GLN A 627 -5.43 -41.41 19.37
CA GLN A 627 -5.53 -40.93 17.99
C GLN A 627 -5.57 -39.40 17.95
N LEU A 628 -4.90 -38.83 16.95
CA LEU A 628 -4.87 -37.40 16.69
C LEU A 628 -5.77 -37.06 15.52
N ASP A 629 -6.42 -35.91 15.58
CA ASP A 629 -7.09 -35.31 14.43
C ASP A 629 -6.09 -34.63 13.47
N ALA A 630 -6.60 -34.03 12.38
CA ALA A 630 -5.80 -33.36 11.37
C ALA A 630 -4.97 -32.18 11.91
N ASN A 631 -5.40 -31.56 12.99
CA ASN A 631 -4.76 -30.41 13.64
C ASN A 631 -3.91 -30.83 14.86
N GLY A 632 -3.88 -32.13 15.13
CA GLY A 632 -3.10 -32.79 16.15
C GLY A 632 -3.67 -32.68 17.55
N ASN A 633 -4.98 -32.41 17.71
CA ASN A 633 -5.66 -32.58 18.99
C ASN A 633 -6.01 -34.06 19.19
N GLU A 634 -6.00 -34.54 20.43
CA GLU A 634 -6.26 -35.95 20.72
C GLU A 634 -7.78 -36.22 20.73
N GLN A 635 -8.25 -37.21 19.97
CA GLN A 635 -9.63 -37.67 20.02
C GLN A 635 -9.68 -38.94 20.87
N ARG A 636 -9.99 -38.84 22.17
CA ARG A 636 -9.79 -39.97 23.10
C ARG A 636 -10.98 -40.92 23.17
N GLU A 637 -12.19 -40.39 23.18
CA GLU A 637 -13.44 -41.15 23.19
C GLU A 637 -14.31 -40.78 21.99
N LEU A 638 -14.67 -41.77 21.17
CA LEU A 638 -15.55 -41.60 20.01
C LEU A 638 -16.96 -42.11 20.33
N GLY A 639 -17.95 -41.24 20.31
CA GLY A 639 -19.35 -41.54 20.59
C GLY A 639 -20.29 -41.20 19.44
N THR A 640 -21.60 -41.30 19.70
CA THR A 640 -22.64 -41.05 18.69
C THR A 640 -23.86 -40.37 19.28
N TYR A 641 -24.56 -39.59 18.46
CA TYR A 641 -25.87 -39.03 18.79
C TYR A 641 -26.87 -39.30 17.66
N THR A 642 -28.16 -39.29 17.99
CA THR A 642 -29.26 -39.46 17.04
C THR A 642 -29.90 -38.10 16.78
N THR A 643 -30.12 -37.77 15.50
CA THR A 643 -30.76 -36.52 15.10
C THR A 643 -32.28 -36.60 15.17
N THR A 644 -33.00 -35.47 15.12
CA THR A 644 -34.48 -35.47 15.07
C THR A 644 -35.04 -36.13 13.80
N THR A 645 -34.20 -36.28 12.77
CA THR A 645 -34.48 -37.04 11.55
C THR A 645 -34.12 -38.54 11.63
N ASN A 646 -33.75 -39.05 12.81
CA ASN A 646 -33.29 -40.42 13.06
C ASN A 646 -32.00 -40.82 12.30
N GLN A 647 -31.10 -39.86 12.04
CA GLN A 647 -29.77 -40.14 11.52
C GLN A 647 -28.78 -40.27 12.69
N THR A 648 -27.78 -41.14 12.57
CA THR A 648 -26.69 -41.24 13.53
C THR A 648 -25.52 -40.36 13.09
N ARG A 649 -24.99 -39.56 14.01
CA ARG A 649 -23.84 -38.65 13.80
C ARG A 649 -22.82 -38.76 14.93
N SER A 650 -21.65 -38.18 14.73
CA SER A 650 -20.50 -38.31 15.63
C SER A 650 -20.57 -37.30 16.77
N ILE A 651 -20.12 -37.71 17.96
CA ILE A 651 -19.81 -36.80 19.06
C ILE A 651 -18.55 -37.34 19.72
N ASN A 652 -17.50 -36.54 19.82
CA ASN A 652 -16.19 -37.01 20.26
C ASN A 652 -15.68 -36.18 21.43
N ASP A 653 -14.94 -36.84 22.32
CA ASP A 653 -14.19 -36.22 23.42
C ASP A 653 -12.81 -35.80 22.91
N ILE A 654 -12.64 -34.49 22.74
CA ILE A 654 -11.49 -33.90 22.08
C ILE A 654 -10.63 -33.23 23.13
N TRP A 655 -9.36 -33.62 23.24
CA TRP A 655 -8.42 -33.06 24.19
C TRP A 655 -7.57 -32.00 23.49
N PHE A 656 -7.89 -30.74 23.75
CA PHE A 656 -7.28 -29.60 23.06
C PHE A 656 -5.81 -29.41 23.45
N LYS A 657 -5.00 -29.11 22.43
CA LYS A 657 -3.69 -28.48 22.64
C LYS A 657 -3.88 -27.10 23.22
N GLN A 658 -3.03 -26.75 24.18
CA GLN A 658 -3.06 -25.48 24.89
C GLN A 658 -1.66 -24.89 25.03
N ASN A 659 -1.60 -23.58 25.24
CA ASN A 659 -0.42 -22.87 25.72
C ASN A 659 -0.78 -22.10 26.99
N THR A 660 -0.53 -22.75 28.11
CA THR A 660 -0.76 -22.29 29.48
C THR A 660 0.11 -21.10 29.90
N MET A 661 1.19 -20.78 29.17
CA MET A 661 1.94 -19.54 29.36
C MET A 661 1.31 -18.35 28.64
N ASN A 662 0.60 -18.62 27.54
CA ASN A 662 -0.04 -17.59 26.75
C ASN A 662 -1.49 -17.47 27.18
N THR A 663 -1.70 -16.68 28.21
CA THR A 663 -2.98 -16.48 28.87
C THR A 663 -3.35 -15.01 28.87
N VAL A 664 -4.64 -14.77 29.01
CA VAL A 664 -5.12 -13.42 29.26
C VAL A 664 -6.15 -13.42 30.37
N SER A 665 -6.07 -12.41 31.23
CA SER A 665 -6.90 -12.35 32.42
C SER A 665 -8.31 -11.91 32.06
N THR A 666 -9.30 -12.71 32.41
CA THR A 666 -10.72 -12.43 32.15
C THR A 666 -11.29 -11.37 33.10
N THR A 667 -10.53 -10.99 34.14
CA THR A 667 -10.93 -9.96 35.10
C THR A 667 -9.85 -8.89 35.26
N SER A 668 -10.25 -7.61 35.32
CA SER A 668 -9.35 -6.49 35.62
C SER A 668 -9.92 -5.62 36.74
N VAL A 669 -9.04 -4.92 37.45
CA VAL A 669 -9.41 -3.91 38.45
C VAL A 669 -8.94 -2.53 38.02
N ALA A 670 -9.63 -1.50 38.51
CA ALA A 670 -9.29 -0.12 38.22
C ALA A 670 -7.89 0.22 38.75
N VAL A 671 -7.01 0.66 37.85
CA VAL A 671 -5.65 1.10 38.20
C VAL A 671 -5.71 2.58 38.57
N SER A 672 -5.30 2.91 39.80
CA SER A 672 -5.20 4.31 40.24
C SER A 672 -4.13 5.07 39.46
N ALA A 673 -4.28 6.39 39.31
CA ALA A 673 -3.29 7.23 38.63
C ALA A 673 -1.87 7.13 39.24
N GLU A 674 -1.77 6.82 40.53
CA GLU A 674 -0.48 6.59 41.19
C GLU A 674 0.19 5.30 40.68
N ILE A 675 -0.56 4.21 40.57
CA ILE A 675 -0.06 2.91 40.10
C ILE A 675 0.23 2.96 38.59
N ALA A 676 -0.61 3.65 37.81
CA ALA A 676 -0.42 3.82 36.37
C ALA A 676 0.88 4.57 36.02
N ALA A 677 1.40 5.39 36.93
CA ALA A 677 2.68 6.09 36.78
C ALA A 677 3.91 5.24 37.19
N MET A 678 3.71 4.03 37.72
CA MET A 678 4.78 3.13 38.14
C MET A 678 5.18 2.18 37.00
N PRO A 679 6.40 1.58 37.05
CA PRO A 679 6.80 0.57 36.08
C PRO A 679 5.78 -0.57 36.01
N ASP A 680 5.51 -1.05 34.79
CA ASP A 680 4.69 -2.22 34.55
C ASP A 680 5.50 -3.34 33.90
N LEU A 681 5.13 -4.58 34.23
CA LEU A 681 5.64 -5.79 33.59
C LEU A 681 4.45 -6.64 33.20
N ASP A 682 4.46 -7.13 31.96
CA ASP A 682 3.45 -8.06 31.49
C ASP A 682 3.53 -9.36 32.31
N GLY A 683 2.37 -9.81 32.80
CA GLY A 683 2.24 -11.15 33.37
C GLY A 683 2.08 -12.20 32.28
N TRP A 684 2.62 -13.40 32.54
CA TRP A 684 2.45 -14.61 31.74
C TRP A 684 1.84 -15.72 32.59
N GLY A 685 1.22 -16.70 31.95
CA GLY A 685 0.48 -17.76 32.63
C GLY A 685 -0.57 -17.19 33.59
N ASN A 686 -0.58 -17.64 34.83
CA ASN A 686 -1.55 -17.17 35.82
C ASN A 686 -1.11 -15.89 36.55
N LEU A 687 -0.21 -15.10 35.95
CA LEU A 687 0.18 -13.77 36.45
C LEU A 687 -0.55 -12.65 35.73
N THR A 688 -1.13 -11.74 36.51
CA THR A 688 -1.57 -10.44 36.00
C THR A 688 -0.35 -9.53 35.74
N SER A 689 -0.52 -8.43 35.01
CA SER A 689 0.55 -7.41 34.92
C SER A 689 0.91 -6.85 36.29
N LEU A 690 2.15 -6.38 36.49
CA LEU A 690 2.60 -5.86 37.78
C LEU A 690 1.72 -4.71 38.31
N GLN A 691 1.22 -3.83 37.45
CA GLN A 691 0.27 -2.78 37.84
C GLN A 691 -1.10 -3.32 38.29
N GLN A 692 -1.64 -4.32 37.59
CA GLN A 692 -2.87 -5.01 38.02
C GLN A 692 -2.66 -5.72 39.35
N ALA A 693 -1.53 -6.37 39.57
CA ALA A 693 -1.20 -6.98 40.86
C ALA A 693 -1.09 -5.93 41.97
N MET A 694 -0.46 -4.77 41.70
CA MET A 694 -0.41 -3.65 42.64
C MET A 694 -1.81 -3.08 42.93
N ALA A 695 -2.69 -3.02 41.93
CA ALA A 695 -4.05 -2.54 42.10
C ALA A 695 -4.94 -3.53 42.88
N ARG A 696 -4.66 -4.83 42.77
CA ARG A 696 -5.33 -5.90 43.54
C ARG A 696 -4.81 -6.03 44.96
N ASP A 697 -3.56 -5.64 45.21
CA ASP A 697 -2.96 -5.62 46.54
C ASP A 697 -3.54 -4.50 47.42
N THR A 698 -4.60 -4.84 48.14
CA THR A 698 -5.25 -3.94 49.11
C THR A 698 -4.35 -3.53 50.29
N THR A 699 -3.23 -4.22 50.53
CA THR A 699 -2.28 -3.89 51.60
C THR A 699 -1.30 -2.78 51.20
N GLY A 700 -1.09 -2.58 49.89
CA GLY A 700 -0.13 -1.64 49.33
C GLY A 700 1.34 -2.04 49.50
N GLN A 701 1.61 -3.29 49.90
CA GLN A 701 2.96 -3.81 50.10
C GLN A 701 3.72 -3.95 48.78
N LEU A 702 3.07 -4.46 47.72
CA LEU A 702 3.70 -4.60 46.41
C LEU A 702 4.10 -3.24 45.82
N LYS A 703 3.21 -2.25 45.93
CA LYS A 703 3.50 -0.85 45.56
C LYS A 703 4.73 -0.30 46.30
N THR A 704 4.80 -0.58 47.60
CA THR A 704 5.92 -0.15 48.45
C THR A 704 7.23 -0.81 48.02
N LEU A 705 7.23 -2.10 47.73
CA LEU A 705 8.40 -2.85 47.27
C LEU A 705 8.92 -2.34 45.93
N VAL A 706 8.05 -2.09 44.95
CA VAL A 706 8.43 -1.53 43.64
C VAL A 706 9.06 -0.14 43.80
N THR A 707 8.52 0.70 44.67
CA THR A 707 9.09 2.01 44.98
C THR A 707 10.48 1.89 45.63
N GLN A 708 10.63 0.97 46.59
CA GLN A 708 11.91 0.69 47.26
C GLN A 708 12.97 0.18 46.28
N TYR A 709 12.58 -0.68 45.34
CA TYR A 709 13.48 -1.19 44.31
C TYR A 709 14.06 -0.07 43.44
N GLY A 710 13.22 0.90 43.02
CA GLY A 710 13.64 2.02 42.18
C GLY A 710 14.64 2.99 42.83
N ILE A 711 14.71 3.03 44.17
CA ILE A 711 15.65 3.89 44.92
C ILE A 711 16.83 3.10 45.52
N GLN A 712 16.85 1.78 45.40
CA GLN A 712 17.85 0.93 46.02
C GLN A 712 19.17 0.96 45.24
N THR A 713 20.26 1.34 45.92
CA THR A 713 21.59 1.44 45.32
C THR A 713 22.50 0.26 45.63
N ASP A 714 22.21 -0.52 46.68
CA ASP A 714 22.99 -1.72 47.02
C ASP A 714 22.52 -2.92 46.18
N PRO A 715 23.40 -3.56 45.39
CA PRO A 715 23.01 -4.68 44.52
C PRO A 715 22.37 -5.86 45.27
N ALA A 716 22.94 -6.28 46.41
CA ALA A 716 22.42 -7.43 47.15
C ALA A 716 21.04 -7.15 47.77
N ALA A 717 20.85 -5.95 48.33
CA ALA A 717 19.54 -5.52 48.81
C ALA A 717 18.53 -5.33 47.67
N ARG A 718 18.98 -4.90 46.48
CA ARG A 718 18.13 -4.77 45.30
C ARG A 718 17.61 -6.14 44.83
N ASP A 719 18.46 -7.15 44.79
CA ASP A 719 18.08 -8.52 44.40
C ASP A 719 17.13 -9.16 45.44
N ALA A 720 17.36 -8.92 46.73
CA ALA A 720 16.43 -9.37 47.78
C ALA A 720 15.06 -8.69 47.68
N THR A 721 15.04 -7.39 47.33
CA THR A 721 13.80 -6.63 47.09
C THR A 721 13.08 -7.19 45.86
N LEU A 722 13.80 -7.52 44.79
CA LEU A 722 13.23 -8.12 43.59
C LEU A 722 12.54 -9.45 43.86
N ASN A 723 13.21 -10.37 44.57
CA ASN A 723 12.59 -11.64 44.95
C ASN A 723 11.29 -11.43 45.74
N SER A 724 11.27 -10.43 46.61
CA SER A 724 10.06 -10.07 47.36
C SER A 724 8.96 -9.55 46.41
N ILE A 725 9.29 -8.71 45.43
CA ILE A 725 8.34 -8.24 44.40
C ILE A 725 7.75 -9.43 43.66
N LEU A 726 8.58 -10.37 43.18
CA LEU A 726 8.11 -11.54 42.42
C LEU A 726 7.14 -12.40 43.24
N TYR A 727 7.43 -12.64 44.53
CA TYR A 727 6.55 -13.44 45.38
C TYR A 727 5.22 -12.75 45.68
N TYR A 728 5.22 -11.45 45.96
CA TYR A 728 3.98 -10.68 46.12
C TYR A 728 3.20 -10.56 44.81
N TRP A 729 3.90 -10.47 43.68
CA TRP A 729 3.29 -10.41 42.36
C TRP A 729 2.52 -11.70 42.03
N ALA A 730 3.10 -12.87 42.34
CA ALA A 730 2.44 -14.16 42.19
C ALA A 730 1.48 -14.52 43.33
N GLY A 731 1.41 -13.72 44.40
CA GLY A 731 0.59 -14.03 45.58
C GLY A 731 1.11 -15.21 46.43
N VAL A 732 2.39 -15.55 46.30
CA VAL A 732 3.02 -16.71 46.96
C VAL A 732 3.86 -16.32 48.18
N GLN A 733 3.84 -15.05 48.61
CA GLN A 733 4.68 -14.55 49.70
C GLN A 733 4.53 -15.31 51.03
N ASP A 734 3.34 -15.85 51.28
CA ASP A 734 2.95 -16.55 52.52
C ASP A 734 3.18 -18.07 52.45
N VAL A 735 3.66 -18.60 51.31
CA VAL A 735 4.00 -20.03 51.21
C VAL A 735 5.20 -20.34 52.10
N ASP A 736 5.08 -21.39 52.91
CA ASP A 736 6.19 -21.89 53.73
C ASP A 736 7.35 -22.33 52.80
N PRO A 737 8.56 -21.75 52.92
CA PRO A 737 9.71 -22.10 52.10
C PRO A 737 10.07 -23.60 52.09
N ALA A 738 9.64 -24.37 53.09
CA ALA A 738 9.90 -25.81 53.19
C ALA A 738 8.76 -26.72 52.68
N SER A 739 7.61 -26.16 52.26
CA SER A 739 6.39 -26.91 51.95
C SER A 739 6.54 -27.91 50.80
N ARG A 740 7.43 -27.62 49.84
CA ARG A 740 7.70 -28.44 48.65
C ARG A 740 8.93 -29.35 48.81
N SER A 741 9.17 -29.84 50.03
CA SER A 741 10.22 -30.84 50.28
C SER A 741 9.84 -32.18 49.64
N ALA A 742 10.81 -32.89 49.05
CA ALA A 742 10.57 -34.16 48.38
C ALA A 742 9.87 -35.19 49.30
N SER A 743 8.86 -35.90 48.78
CA SER A 743 7.98 -36.76 49.57
C SER A 743 8.66 -38.02 50.14
N MET A 744 9.85 -38.36 49.66
CA MET A 744 10.57 -39.60 50.00
C MET A 744 12.03 -39.38 50.43
N ILE A 745 12.90 -38.94 49.50
CA ILE A 745 14.36 -38.84 49.65
C ILE A 745 14.84 -37.47 49.13
N TYR A 746 15.98 -36.96 49.61
CA TYR A 746 16.66 -35.70 49.22
C TYR A 746 16.22 -34.41 49.94
N GLY A 747 15.12 -34.42 50.70
CA GLY A 747 14.71 -33.26 51.51
C GLY A 747 14.32 -32.04 50.66
N ASN A 748 14.59 -30.83 51.15
CA ASN A 748 14.28 -29.58 50.44
C ASN A 748 15.35 -29.26 49.39
N ALA A 749 15.20 -29.82 48.19
CA ALA A 749 16.18 -29.70 47.11
C ALA A 749 16.22 -28.30 46.46
N ILE A 750 15.10 -27.56 46.48
CA ILE A 750 14.96 -26.23 45.85
C ILE A 750 15.21 -25.06 46.83
N GLY A 751 15.31 -25.35 48.13
CA GLY A 751 15.57 -24.39 49.20
C GLY A 751 14.36 -23.53 49.59
N ASP A 752 13.77 -22.81 48.65
CA ASP A 752 12.61 -21.93 48.89
C ASP A 752 11.47 -22.28 47.95
N ALA A 753 10.42 -22.91 48.49
CA ALA A 753 9.23 -23.34 47.75
C ALA A 753 8.55 -22.22 46.96
N ARG A 754 8.64 -20.97 47.43
CA ARG A 754 8.04 -19.81 46.75
C ARG A 754 8.59 -19.59 45.35
N LYS A 755 9.83 -20.01 45.08
CA LYS A 755 10.41 -19.96 43.74
C LYS A 755 9.67 -20.89 42.78
N LEU A 756 9.38 -22.11 43.22
CA LEU A 756 8.64 -23.07 42.42
C LEU A 756 7.21 -22.61 42.20
N GLU A 757 6.53 -22.18 43.25
CA GLU A 757 5.14 -21.69 43.16
C GLU A 757 5.02 -20.45 42.25
N PHE A 758 6.01 -19.55 42.31
CA PHE A 758 6.11 -18.43 41.38
C PHE A 758 6.22 -18.91 39.93
N LEU A 759 7.10 -19.89 39.67
CA LEU A 759 7.25 -20.47 38.34
C LEU A 759 5.98 -21.19 37.89
N GLU A 760 5.35 -21.99 38.74
CA GLU A 760 4.09 -22.66 38.43
C GLU A 760 3.00 -21.65 38.06
N THR A 761 2.95 -20.51 38.76
CA THR A 761 2.05 -19.40 38.42
C THR A 761 2.44 -18.76 37.09
N LEU A 762 3.72 -18.45 36.86
CA LEU A 762 4.24 -17.86 35.62
C LEU A 762 4.00 -18.75 34.39
N TYR A 763 4.13 -20.06 34.58
CA TYR A 763 3.94 -21.05 33.52
C TYR A 763 2.47 -21.43 33.30
N GLY A 764 1.58 -21.06 34.25
CA GLY A 764 0.19 -21.53 34.26
C GLY A 764 0.07 -23.04 34.50
N GLU A 765 1.11 -23.67 35.05
CA GLU A 765 1.22 -25.13 35.16
C GLU A 765 1.96 -25.56 36.43
N SER A 766 1.35 -26.48 37.19
CA SER A 766 2.01 -27.09 38.36
C SER A 766 3.22 -27.92 37.96
N TYR A 767 4.18 -28.12 38.85
CA TYR A 767 5.31 -29.01 38.67
C TYR A 767 4.90 -30.47 38.89
N LEU A 768 5.44 -31.38 38.10
CA LEU A 768 5.28 -32.80 38.33
C LEU A 768 6.51 -33.60 37.90
N GLY A 769 7.24 -34.08 38.90
CA GLY A 769 8.40 -34.96 38.72
C GLY A 769 7.99 -36.43 38.60
N THR A 770 8.87 -37.24 38.01
CA THR A 770 8.75 -38.70 38.03
C THR A 770 10.03 -39.30 38.60
N TRP A 771 9.89 -40.13 39.63
CA TRP A 771 10.98 -40.89 40.20
C TRP A 771 11.56 -41.87 39.18
N CYS A 772 12.83 -42.24 39.31
CA CYS A 772 13.47 -43.17 38.36
C CYS A 772 12.86 -44.59 38.35
N TRP A 773 11.93 -44.88 39.26
CA TRP A 773 11.10 -46.10 39.29
C TRP A 773 9.61 -45.85 38.95
N GLY A 774 9.26 -44.68 38.40
CA GLY A 774 7.97 -44.39 37.75
C GLY A 774 6.88 -43.79 38.63
N VAL A 775 7.11 -43.57 39.93
CA VAL A 775 6.14 -42.86 40.79
C VAL A 775 6.14 -41.37 40.44
N ARG A 776 4.97 -40.74 40.33
CA ARG A 776 4.84 -39.28 40.13
C ARG A 776 4.88 -38.55 41.48
N ASP A 777 5.52 -37.40 41.53
CA ASP A 777 5.65 -36.59 42.75
C ASP A 777 5.52 -35.10 42.40
N PRO A 778 4.57 -34.36 43.00
CA PRO A 778 4.43 -32.92 42.79
C PRO A 778 5.54 -32.10 43.47
N ASN A 779 6.48 -32.74 44.18
CA ASN A 779 7.62 -32.09 44.81
C ASN A 779 8.93 -32.41 44.06
N PRO A 780 9.79 -31.41 43.77
CA PRO A 780 11.06 -31.64 43.08
C PRO A 780 12.03 -32.54 43.86
N HIS A 781 12.76 -33.41 43.15
CA HIS A 781 13.69 -34.38 43.75
C HIS A 781 14.97 -34.63 42.92
N GLY A 782 16.11 -34.85 43.58
CA GLY A 782 17.36 -35.30 42.95
C GLY A 782 18.06 -34.26 42.04
N PRO A 783 18.93 -34.67 41.09
CA PRO A 783 19.63 -33.77 40.17
C PRO A 783 18.71 -32.91 39.28
N ALA A 784 17.45 -33.31 39.10
CA ALA A 784 16.44 -32.55 38.37
C ALA A 784 16.07 -31.23 39.08
N ALA A 785 16.33 -31.08 40.37
CA ALA A 785 16.13 -29.82 41.11
C ALA A 785 17.31 -28.84 40.99
N ASN A 786 18.44 -29.27 40.42
CA ASN A 786 19.69 -28.50 40.32
C ASN A 786 20.11 -28.25 38.86
N ASP A 787 19.19 -28.31 37.89
CA ASP A 787 19.53 -27.91 36.53
C ASP A 787 19.88 -26.40 36.53
N PRO A 788 21.12 -26.01 36.18
CA PRO A 788 21.52 -24.60 36.12
C PRO A 788 20.68 -23.77 35.14
N ASN A 789 19.92 -24.41 34.24
CA ASN A 789 18.97 -23.72 33.36
C ASN A 789 17.69 -23.26 34.08
N ASP A 790 17.27 -23.90 35.18
CA ASP A 790 16.05 -23.54 35.94
C ASP A 790 16.35 -22.54 37.06
N MET A 791 17.48 -22.66 37.74
CA MET A 791 17.90 -21.68 38.77
C MET A 791 18.33 -20.33 38.18
N SER A 792 18.76 -20.30 36.92
CA SER A 792 19.00 -19.05 36.17
C SER A 792 17.72 -18.42 35.63
N LEU A 793 16.56 -19.08 35.74
CA LEU A 793 15.31 -18.58 35.16
C LEU A 793 14.76 -17.38 35.93
N LEU A 794 14.84 -17.38 37.27
CA LEU A 794 14.52 -16.20 38.10
C LEU A 794 15.43 -15.02 37.78
N GLU A 795 16.72 -15.27 37.55
CA GLU A 795 17.70 -14.24 37.16
C GLU A 795 17.50 -13.77 35.71
N ARG A 796 16.93 -14.61 34.82
CA ARG A 796 16.62 -14.29 33.42
C ARG A 796 15.24 -13.66 33.20
N VAL A 797 14.29 -13.88 34.10
CA VAL A 797 13.00 -13.17 34.16
C VAL A 797 13.18 -11.81 34.84
N ALA A 798 14.14 -11.72 35.77
CA ALA A 798 14.59 -10.47 36.40
C ALA A 798 15.42 -9.55 35.48
N ALA A 799 16.06 -10.11 34.44
CA ALA A 799 16.91 -9.39 33.48
C ALA A 799 16.15 -9.05 32.21
#